data_AF-A0A923MW13-F1
#
_entry.id   AF-A0A923MW13-F1
#
_cell.length_a   1.000
_cell.length_b   1.000
_cell.length_c   1.000
_cell.angle_alpha   90.00
_cell.angle_beta   90.00
_cell.angle_gamma   90.00
#
_symmetry.space_group_name_H-M   'P 1'
#
loop_
_entity.id
_entity.type
_entity.pdbx_description
1 polymer ?
#
loop_
_entity_poly.entity_id
_entity_poly.type
_entity_poly.pdbx_seq_one_letter_code
_entity_poly.pdbx_strand_id
1 'polypeptide(L)'
;MTRASPRLQALRSALLPLALYGGGAFLFLTWARQGVHPLHEDVLFAIGVLAVWRYGWQVLHYARAAYYALWHYPRLRAAARRAAAGRHWPSRIFVVLPSYLEEPWVSMEAMQALMTNIAGLPCRATVVASVGSDRDESVIAAAWEAHPARDRVELVFQRQSQGKRIALGHALRAVARRYNDEPDSITVLLDGDSWLEPDALAKVLPFFMAYRDLGAATTNEMAYIPGQDAWYRDWFALKFGQRHVLFQSHSLSHKVLTLTGRFSVFRTSIVVAEDFLQQIENDTIDHWLYGRFRFLMGDDKSSWFHVLKNGWNMLYLPDVTCVSLESREQGFLRASLSLPYRWFGNTMRNNPRALALGPWRTGWFIWFVLLDQRLSMWTSLVGISGAVVLAATKSLLYLPLYVAWATLVRTVQLLVIALHGHAVSLRTVPIMLYTQWVGSVVKIKAWHHLADQNWSKGRASQSAAPRGGMLRRLAPTGTMTMAYLAFALAILLVHSALRFPGAELFAREAAPSAEVRLDGVRADDGRDDAAALQALIDRQPAGPVTIRLPAGRLDFEHPLVIRRDGVTLLGAGADRTRIVSHVRAPEEAVLRVEGQPGKRVGYLAQPLGPDDTLLRVPGAAAFEPGSLVWLKEPNDDRFLRQIGSRTWNREYPYLRQALVQVASTEGEGVRLAAPTGVRFDARRTEVLQVRPVRGVRLADFAVEQLAPGHDIAALRHVYENAVPDAAVDAISLMWTQDVLVERVAVRNAGRHPLSIEQSHGFAVRGCVLDGAWNKGDGGSGYLRIARSYRGTVEGCEVRGIRHIALQWSSAFNQLRDIATEVDVNFHGGFSHHNTVSNVRFAIPPAHHWGPVFTTPDDARWAPPDGPGNVVLNAAGTTASTAPPVRAASRSR
;
A
#
# COMPACT_ATOMS: atom_id res chain seq x y z
N MET A 1 -35.43 3.06 42.09
CA MET A 1 -34.87 2.60 40.79
C MET A 1 -33.37 2.86 40.80
N THR A 2 -32.56 1.81 40.97
CA THR A 2 -31.09 1.90 41.04
C THR A 2 -30.54 2.46 39.73
N ARG A 3 -30.04 3.71 39.73
CA ARG A 3 -29.39 4.33 38.56
C ARG A 3 -28.22 3.44 38.14
N ALA A 4 -28.35 2.80 36.99
CA ALA A 4 -27.29 2.03 36.34
C ALA A 4 -25.98 2.85 36.32
N SER A 5 -24.83 2.22 36.52
CA SER A 5 -23.54 2.91 36.42
C SER A 5 -23.39 3.60 35.05
N PRO A 6 -22.68 4.74 34.92
CA PRO A 6 -22.52 5.44 33.65
C PRO A 6 -22.02 4.54 32.51
N ARG A 7 -21.15 3.57 32.81
CA ARG A 7 -20.70 2.54 31.86
C ARG A 7 -21.84 1.65 31.37
N LEU A 8 -22.73 1.19 32.26
CA LEU A 8 -23.86 0.37 31.87
C LEU A 8 -24.86 1.16 31.01
N GLN A 9 -25.04 2.45 31.29
CA GLN A 9 -25.87 3.34 30.45
C GLN A 9 -25.26 3.52 29.05
N ALA A 10 -23.94 3.75 28.98
CA ALA A 10 -23.22 3.85 27.71
C ALA A 10 -23.33 2.56 26.88
N LEU A 11 -23.15 1.39 27.51
CA LEU A 11 -23.31 0.10 26.83
C LEU A 11 -24.74 -0.14 26.32
N ARG A 12 -25.76 0.21 27.11
CA ARG A 12 -27.16 0.13 26.66
C ARG A 12 -27.41 1.03 25.45
N SER A 13 -26.83 2.23 25.42
CA SER A 13 -26.96 3.15 24.28
C SER A 13 -26.35 2.60 22.97
N ALA A 14 -25.41 1.64 23.06
CA ALA A 14 -24.77 1.03 21.91
C ALA A 14 -25.57 -0.12 21.26
N LEU A 15 -26.53 -0.73 21.97
CA LEU A 15 -27.24 -1.92 21.49
C LEU A 15 -27.99 -1.69 20.17
N LEU A 16 -28.75 -0.60 20.09
CA LEU A 16 -29.55 -0.28 18.90
C LEU A 16 -28.67 0.07 17.68
N PRO A 17 -27.65 0.96 17.78
CA PRO A 17 -26.69 1.17 16.69
C PRO A 17 -25.95 -0.10 16.27
N LEU A 18 -25.59 -0.98 17.22
CA LEU A 18 -24.90 -2.23 16.92
C LEU A 18 -25.79 -3.18 16.11
N ALA A 19 -27.05 -3.33 16.51
CA ALA A 19 -28.00 -4.19 15.79
C ALA A 19 -28.27 -3.66 14.36
N LEU A 20 -28.54 -2.36 14.22
CA LEU A 20 -28.89 -1.77 12.92
C LEU A 20 -27.69 -1.67 11.97
N TYR A 21 -26.60 -1.03 12.40
CA TYR A 21 -25.42 -0.84 11.55
C TYR A 21 -24.56 -2.09 11.47
N GLY A 22 -24.29 -2.75 12.60
CA GLY A 22 -23.40 -3.89 12.66
C GLY A 22 -24.05 -5.12 12.04
N GLY A 23 -25.28 -5.43 12.46
CA GLY A 23 -26.09 -6.51 11.88
C GLY A 23 -26.38 -6.27 10.40
N GLY A 24 -26.86 -5.07 10.02
CA GLY A 24 -27.14 -4.72 8.64
C GLY A 24 -25.92 -4.80 7.72
N ALA A 25 -24.79 -4.23 8.13
CA ALA A 25 -23.55 -4.31 7.35
C ALA A 25 -23.01 -5.74 7.24
N PHE A 26 -23.06 -6.52 8.33
CA PHE A 26 -22.64 -7.92 8.31
C PHE A 26 -23.49 -8.75 7.36
N LEU A 27 -24.83 -8.64 7.46
CA LEU A 27 -25.74 -9.35 6.56
C LEU A 27 -25.51 -8.95 5.11
N PHE A 28 -25.37 -7.65 4.81
CA PHE A 28 -25.07 -7.19 3.47
C PHE A 28 -23.74 -7.75 2.94
N LEU A 29 -22.67 -7.72 3.73
CA LEU A 29 -21.37 -8.28 3.32
C LEU A 29 -21.43 -9.78 3.07
N THR A 30 -22.16 -10.53 3.90
CA THR A 30 -22.34 -11.98 3.72
C THR A 30 -23.14 -12.31 2.45
N TRP A 31 -24.18 -11.54 2.16
CA TRP A 31 -24.98 -11.69 0.93
C TRP A 31 -24.17 -11.27 -0.31
N ALA A 32 -23.56 -10.09 -0.28
CA ALA A 32 -22.85 -9.50 -1.42
C ALA A 32 -21.56 -10.25 -1.78
N ARG A 33 -21.00 -11.09 -0.90
CA ARG A 33 -19.84 -11.95 -1.19
C ARG A 33 -20.02 -12.79 -2.46
N GLN A 34 -21.25 -13.17 -2.80
CA GLN A 34 -21.54 -13.98 -3.98
C GLN A 34 -21.45 -13.21 -5.30
N GLY A 35 -21.50 -11.86 -5.26
CA GLY A 35 -21.54 -10.99 -6.44
C GLY A 35 -20.23 -10.28 -6.78
N VAL A 36 -19.10 -10.63 -6.13
CA VAL A 36 -17.81 -9.96 -6.32
C VAL A 36 -16.86 -10.80 -7.16
N HIS A 37 -16.39 -10.23 -8.26
CA HIS A 37 -15.30 -10.83 -9.05
C HIS A 37 -13.98 -10.81 -8.26
N PRO A 38 -13.16 -11.87 -8.33
CA PRO A 38 -11.87 -11.91 -7.64
C PRO A 38 -11.00 -10.70 -8.03
N LEU A 39 -10.54 -9.95 -7.02
CA LEU A 39 -9.59 -8.86 -7.18
C LEU A 39 -8.19 -9.45 -7.44
N HIS A 40 -7.40 -8.80 -8.29
CA HIS A 40 -6.00 -9.18 -8.54
C HIS A 40 -5.18 -9.19 -7.24
N GLU A 41 -4.22 -10.12 -7.14
CA GLU A 41 -3.38 -10.34 -5.96
C GLU A 41 -2.59 -9.08 -5.54
N ASP A 42 -2.12 -8.27 -6.49
CA ASP A 42 -1.37 -7.04 -6.21
C ASP A 42 -2.22 -5.96 -5.52
N VAL A 43 -3.50 -5.86 -5.91
CA VAL A 43 -4.48 -4.95 -5.29
C VAL A 43 -4.79 -5.42 -3.87
N LEU A 44 -4.91 -6.75 -3.67
CA LEU A 44 -5.08 -7.35 -2.34
C LEU A 44 -3.84 -7.16 -1.46
N PHE A 45 -2.63 -7.21 -2.00
CA PHE A 45 -1.39 -7.01 -1.25
C PHE A 45 -1.20 -5.55 -0.80
N ALA A 46 -1.34 -4.57 -1.70
CA ALA A 46 -1.16 -3.15 -1.37
C ALA A 46 -2.23 -2.64 -0.39
N ILE A 47 -3.50 -2.99 -0.62
CA ILE A 47 -4.59 -2.69 0.32
C ILE A 47 -4.38 -3.50 1.62
N GLY A 48 -3.90 -4.73 1.52
CA GLY A 48 -3.60 -5.61 2.65
C GLY A 48 -2.57 -5.03 3.61
N VAL A 49 -1.42 -4.55 3.13
CA VAL A 49 -0.38 -3.94 3.98
C VAL A 49 -0.90 -2.69 4.69
N LEU A 50 -1.58 -1.79 3.97
CA LEU A 50 -2.15 -0.58 4.58
C LEU A 50 -3.27 -0.93 5.57
N ALA A 51 -4.13 -1.88 5.25
CA ALA A 51 -5.19 -2.36 6.13
C ALA A 51 -4.59 -2.98 7.41
N VAL A 52 -3.60 -3.87 7.28
CA VAL A 52 -2.90 -4.48 8.42
C VAL A 52 -2.29 -3.41 9.32
N TRP A 53 -1.62 -2.41 8.74
CA TRP A 53 -1.08 -1.30 9.53
C TRP A 53 -2.19 -0.49 10.21
N ARG A 54 -3.21 -0.01 9.48
CA ARG A 54 -4.26 0.85 10.05
C ARG A 54 -5.10 0.14 11.10
N TYR A 55 -5.50 -1.12 10.85
CA TYR A 55 -6.27 -1.91 11.81
C TYR A 55 -5.39 -2.37 12.97
N GLY A 56 -4.15 -2.80 12.72
CA GLY A 56 -3.19 -3.15 13.77
C GLY A 56 -2.90 -1.97 14.69
N TRP A 57 -2.71 -0.77 14.13
CA TRP A 57 -2.51 0.46 14.89
C TRP A 57 -3.75 0.82 15.72
N GLN A 58 -4.94 0.65 15.16
CA GLN A 58 -6.20 0.89 15.87
C GLN A 58 -6.39 -0.09 17.04
N VAL A 59 -6.13 -1.38 16.82
CA VAL A 59 -6.19 -2.44 17.85
C VAL A 59 -5.16 -2.17 18.94
N LEU A 60 -3.94 -1.77 18.59
CA LEU A 60 -2.92 -1.41 19.58
C LEU A 60 -3.38 -0.27 20.48
N HIS A 61 -3.97 0.79 19.92
CA HIS A 61 -4.55 1.87 20.71
C HIS A 61 -5.66 1.37 21.65
N TYR A 62 -6.55 0.50 21.19
CA TYR A 62 -7.63 -0.05 22.01
C TYR A 62 -7.12 -0.96 23.13
N ALA A 63 -6.16 -1.83 22.84
CA ALA A 63 -5.53 -2.68 23.83
C ALA A 63 -4.81 -1.86 24.91
N ARG A 64 -4.06 -0.82 24.51
CA ARG A 64 -3.38 0.10 25.44
C ARG A 64 -4.37 0.89 26.27
N ALA A 65 -5.47 1.38 25.67
CA ALA A 65 -6.52 2.09 26.39
C ALA A 65 -7.20 1.18 27.43
N ALA A 66 -7.56 -0.04 27.05
CA ALA A 66 -8.17 -1.02 27.94
C ALA A 66 -7.22 -1.41 29.09
N TYR A 67 -5.94 -1.68 28.80
CA TYR A 67 -4.94 -1.95 29.83
C TYR A 67 -4.76 -0.77 30.79
N TYR A 68 -4.72 0.45 30.25
CA TYR A 68 -4.64 1.67 31.06
C TYR A 68 -5.86 1.81 31.97
N ALA A 69 -7.07 1.68 31.42
CA ALA A 69 -8.33 1.83 32.14
C ALA A 69 -8.55 0.79 33.24
N LEU A 70 -8.23 -0.48 32.94
CA LEU A 70 -8.57 -1.63 33.78
C LEU A 70 -7.48 -1.96 34.80
N TRP A 71 -6.21 -1.71 34.47
CA TRP A 71 -5.08 -2.19 35.28
C TRP A 71 -4.11 -1.09 35.70
N HIS A 72 -3.57 -0.32 34.76
CA HIS A 72 -2.52 0.64 35.07
C HIS A 72 -3.03 1.84 35.87
N TYR A 73 -4.11 2.47 35.42
CA TYR A 73 -4.68 3.65 36.07
C TYR A 73 -5.20 3.37 37.49
N PRO A 74 -5.93 2.27 37.77
CA PRO A 74 -6.32 1.93 39.14
C PRO A 74 -5.13 1.82 40.11
N ARG A 75 -3.98 1.30 39.66
CA ARG A 75 -2.74 1.26 40.45
C ARG A 75 -2.17 2.65 40.69
N LEU A 76 -2.11 3.49 39.65
CA LEU A 76 -1.66 4.88 39.79
C LEU A 76 -2.54 5.65 40.79
N ARG A 77 -3.86 5.49 40.67
CA ARG A 77 -4.86 6.10 41.55
C ARG A 77 -4.74 5.61 42.99
N ALA A 78 -4.51 4.31 43.21
CA ALA A 78 -4.32 3.77 44.55
C ALA A 78 -3.03 4.30 45.20
N ALA A 79 -1.94 4.44 44.44
CA ALA A 79 -0.72 5.08 44.92
C ALA A 79 -0.93 6.56 45.26
N ALA A 80 -1.62 7.31 44.38
CA ALA A 80 -1.98 8.70 44.62
C ALA A 80 -2.81 8.86 45.91
N ARG A 81 -3.84 8.02 46.11
CA ARG A 81 -4.64 8.01 47.35
C ARG A 81 -3.82 7.71 48.61
N ARG A 82 -2.86 6.77 48.53
CA ARG A 82 -1.94 6.49 49.65
C ARG A 82 -1.06 7.69 49.97
N ALA A 83 -0.56 8.41 48.96
CA ALA A 83 0.20 9.64 49.17
C ALA A 83 -0.64 10.72 49.87
N ALA A 84 -1.91 10.89 49.49
CA ALA A 84 -2.82 11.82 50.17
C ALA A 84 -3.08 11.46 51.65
N ALA A 85 -3.15 10.16 51.97
CA ALA A 85 -3.36 9.68 53.34
C ALA A 85 -2.17 9.98 54.28
N GLY A 86 -0.95 10.06 53.74
CA GLY A 86 0.29 10.36 54.48
C GLY A 86 0.50 11.83 54.87
N ARG A 87 -0.48 12.71 54.59
CA ARG A 87 -0.57 14.14 54.96
C ARG A 87 0.66 15.00 54.65
N HIS A 88 0.73 15.51 53.42
CA HIS A 88 1.33 16.82 53.06
C HIS A 88 0.68 17.29 51.74
N TRP A 89 -0.48 17.95 51.85
CA TRP A 89 -1.15 18.52 50.68
C TRP A 89 -0.35 19.74 50.15
N PRO A 90 -0.48 20.09 48.86
CA PRO A 90 0.12 21.29 48.30
C PRO A 90 -0.13 22.53 49.17
N SER A 91 0.93 23.20 49.58
CA SER A 91 0.88 24.43 50.37
C SER A 91 0.01 25.52 49.71
N ARG A 92 0.09 25.62 48.39
CA ARG A 92 -0.65 26.59 47.57
C ARG A 92 -1.09 26.02 46.23
N ILE A 93 -2.30 26.39 45.83
CA ILE A 93 -2.83 26.16 44.49
C ILE A 93 -3.11 27.51 43.80
N PHE A 94 -2.67 27.62 42.55
CA PHE A 94 -2.99 28.74 41.67
C PHE A 94 -3.98 28.27 40.62
N VAL A 95 -4.96 29.08 40.28
CA VAL A 95 -5.88 28.81 39.18
C VAL A 95 -5.84 29.98 38.22
N VAL A 96 -5.54 29.72 36.95
CA VAL A 96 -5.58 30.72 35.89
C VAL A 96 -6.86 30.50 35.10
N LEU A 97 -7.76 31.48 35.17
CA LEU A 97 -9.10 31.44 34.61
C LEU A 97 -9.26 32.48 33.50
N PRO A 98 -8.89 32.18 32.23
CA PRO A 98 -9.19 33.06 31.11
C PRO A 98 -10.69 33.06 30.80
N SER A 99 -11.30 34.23 30.77
CA SER A 99 -12.71 34.45 30.40
C SER A 99 -12.86 35.62 29.44
N TYR A 100 -13.60 35.41 28.35
CA TYR A 100 -13.84 36.46 27.36
C TYR A 100 -15.19 36.33 26.66
N LEU A 101 -16.07 37.26 26.97
CA LEU A 101 -17.43 37.36 26.46
C LEU A 101 -18.19 36.05 26.63
N GLU A 102 -18.12 35.42 27.80
CA GLU A 102 -18.93 34.24 28.08
C GLU A 102 -20.36 34.66 28.47
N GLU A 103 -21.32 33.74 28.33
CA GLU A 103 -22.67 34.01 28.85
C GLU A 103 -22.66 34.04 30.39
N PRO A 104 -23.42 34.93 31.05
CA PRO A 104 -23.31 35.11 32.51
C PRO A 104 -23.51 33.82 33.31
N TRP A 105 -24.49 33.00 32.93
CA TRP A 105 -24.75 31.73 33.61
C TRP A 105 -23.59 30.73 33.47
N VAL A 106 -22.84 30.77 32.36
CA VAL A 106 -21.68 29.90 32.14
C VAL A 106 -20.57 30.25 33.12
N SER A 107 -20.17 31.53 33.15
CA SER A 107 -19.14 32.02 34.06
C SER A 107 -19.52 31.80 35.53
N MET A 108 -20.79 32.01 35.87
CA MET A 108 -21.30 31.81 37.22
C MET A 108 -21.21 30.33 37.64
N GLU A 109 -21.73 29.40 36.84
CA GLU A 109 -21.68 27.97 37.15
C GLU A 109 -20.25 27.43 37.20
N ALA A 110 -19.39 27.82 36.26
CA ALA A 110 -17.98 27.42 36.24
C ALA A 110 -17.23 27.92 37.49
N MET A 111 -17.45 29.19 37.88
CA MET A 111 -16.83 29.78 39.07
C MET A 111 -17.34 29.13 40.36
N GLN A 112 -18.64 28.90 40.50
CA GLN A 112 -19.23 28.22 41.66
C GLN A 112 -18.66 26.80 41.83
N ALA A 113 -18.55 26.04 40.73
CA ALA A 113 -17.99 24.70 40.74
C ALA A 113 -16.50 24.67 41.12
N LEU A 114 -15.72 25.64 40.63
CA LEU A 114 -14.32 25.82 41.00
C LEU A 114 -14.18 26.15 42.50
N MET A 115 -14.94 27.13 42.99
CA MET A 115 -14.92 27.54 44.39
C MET A 115 -15.30 26.39 45.33
N THR A 116 -16.31 25.59 44.96
CA THR A 116 -16.72 24.40 45.73
C THR A 116 -15.58 23.38 45.80
N ASN A 117 -14.90 23.12 44.67
CA ASN A 117 -13.75 22.22 44.61
C ASN A 117 -12.59 22.70 45.50
N ILE A 118 -12.32 24.01 45.54
CA ILE A 118 -11.27 24.59 46.38
C ILE A 118 -11.65 24.55 47.86
N ALA A 119 -12.91 24.82 48.20
CA ALA A 119 -13.40 24.85 49.57
C ALA A 119 -13.18 23.52 50.31
N GLY A 120 -13.21 22.38 49.60
CA GLY A 120 -12.96 21.06 50.19
C GLY A 120 -11.50 20.76 50.52
N LEU A 121 -10.55 21.61 50.11
CA LEU A 121 -9.11 21.31 50.20
C LEU A 121 -8.43 22.05 51.35
N PRO A 122 -7.36 21.50 51.95
CA PRO A 122 -6.58 22.17 52.99
C PRO A 122 -5.52 23.16 52.43
N CYS A 123 -5.57 23.48 51.13
CA CYS A 123 -4.57 24.30 50.44
C CYS A 123 -4.95 25.80 50.49
N ARG A 124 -3.95 26.70 50.46
CA ARG A 124 -4.19 28.12 50.14
C ARG A 124 -4.47 28.26 48.64
N ALA A 125 -5.45 29.06 48.25
CA ALA A 125 -5.84 29.19 46.84
C ALA A 125 -5.84 30.64 46.35
N THR A 126 -5.26 30.85 45.17
CA THR A 126 -5.34 32.12 44.43
C THR A 126 -5.89 31.87 43.04
N VAL A 127 -7.00 32.53 42.70
CA VAL A 127 -7.61 32.51 41.37
C VAL A 127 -7.21 33.78 40.64
N VAL A 128 -6.41 33.65 39.59
CA VAL A 128 -6.07 34.73 38.67
C VAL A 128 -7.05 34.68 37.49
N ALA A 129 -8.11 35.47 37.58
CA ALA A 129 -9.11 35.62 36.53
C ALA A 129 -8.58 36.60 35.46
N SER A 130 -8.27 36.06 34.28
CA SER A 130 -7.85 36.88 33.14
C SER A 130 -9.06 37.24 32.29
N VAL A 131 -9.54 38.47 32.47
CA VAL A 131 -10.79 38.96 31.88
C VAL A 131 -10.51 39.99 30.80
N GLY A 132 -11.26 39.90 29.70
CA GLY A 132 -11.18 40.86 28.59
C GLY A 132 -12.35 41.82 28.49
N SER A 133 -13.34 41.75 29.39
CA SER A 133 -14.48 42.67 29.44
C SER A 133 -14.93 42.96 30.88
N ASP A 134 -15.48 44.16 31.10
CA ASP A 134 -16.06 44.54 32.41
C ASP A 134 -17.22 43.63 32.82
N ARG A 135 -17.95 43.10 31.84
CA ARG A 135 -19.07 42.17 32.07
C ARG A 135 -18.58 40.83 32.64
N ASP A 136 -17.52 40.27 32.10
CA ASP A 136 -16.97 39.00 32.62
C ASP A 136 -16.43 39.20 34.04
N GLU A 137 -15.78 40.34 34.29
CA GLU A 137 -15.28 40.71 35.62
C GLU A 137 -16.41 40.80 36.65
N SER A 138 -17.48 41.53 36.35
CA SER A 138 -18.61 41.70 37.28
C SER A 138 -19.34 40.39 37.57
N VAL A 139 -19.52 39.53 36.57
CA VAL A 139 -20.16 38.22 36.76
C VAL A 139 -19.29 37.29 37.59
N ILE A 140 -17.98 37.23 37.33
CA ILE A 140 -17.05 36.38 38.10
C ILE A 140 -16.94 36.89 39.54
N ALA A 141 -16.88 38.21 39.74
CA ALA A 141 -16.87 38.83 41.07
C ALA A 141 -18.15 38.48 41.85
N ALA A 142 -19.33 38.66 41.25
CA ALA A 142 -20.60 38.33 41.88
C ALA A 142 -20.70 36.84 42.26
N ALA A 143 -20.22 35.93 41.38
CA ALA A 143 -20.18 34.51 41.67
C ALA A 143 -19.23 34.18 42.83
N TRP A 144 -18.06 34.83 42.91
CA TRP A 144 -17.13 34.68 44.03
C TRP A 144 -17.72 35.22 45.34
N GLU A 145 -18.30 36.43 45.33
CA GLU A 145 -18.89 37.07 46.51
C GLU A 145 -20.04 36.26 47.12
N ALA A 146 -20.83 35.60 46.26
CA ALA A 146 -21.95 34.76 46.67
C ALA A 146 -21.54 33.40 47.25
N HIS A 147 -20.31 32.94 47.01
CA HIS A 147 -19.88 31.61 47.45
C HIS A 147 -19.46 31.62 48.95
N PRO A 148 -19.93 30.68 49.80
CA PRO A 148 -19.63 30.67 51.23
C PRO A 148 -18.14 30.60 51.60
N ALA A 149 -17.31 30.04 50.71
CA ALA A 149 -15.87 29.88 50.90
C ALA A 149 -15.01 31.03 50.33
N ARG A 150 -15.59 32.19 50.00
CA ARG A 150 -14.86 33.32 49.37
C ARG A 150 -13.60 33.74 50.11
N ASP A 151 -13.64 33.77 51.45
CA ASP A 151 -12.52 34.23 52.29
C ASP A 151 -11.33 33.27 52.28
N ARG A 152 -11.49 32.07 51.71
CA ARG A 152 -10.42 31.07 51.56
C ARG A 152 -9.68 31.18 50.22
N VAL A 153 -10.17 32.03 49.31
CA VAL A 153 -9.67 32.13 47.93
C VAL A 153 -9.37 33.58 47.60
N GLU A 154 -8.11 33.90 47.34
CA GLU A 154 -7.72 35.20 46.82
C GLU A 154 -8.13 35.29 45.34
N LEU A 155 -9.07 36.17 45.01
CA LEU A 155 -9.45 36.47 43.63
C LEU A 155 -8.64 37.67 43.11
N VAL A 156 -7.95 37.48 42.00
CA VAL A 156 -7.11 38.49 41.35
C VAL A 156 -7.56 38.68 39.93
N PHE A 157 -7.98 39.89 39.57
CA PHE A 157 -8.30 40.23 38.20
C PHE A 157 -7.06 40.70 37.45
N GLN A 158 -6.80 40.07 36.29
CA GLN A 158 -5.79 40.47 35.33
C GLN A 158 -6.47 40.88 34.04
N ARG A 159 -6.78 42.17 33.90
CA ARG A 159 -7.37 42.73 32.67
C ARG A 159 -6.37 42.69 31.52
N GLN A 160 -6.80 42.17 30.37
CA GLN A 160 -6.03 42.19 29.12
C GLN A 160 -6.96 42.02 27.91
N SER A 161 -6.75 42.83 26.87
CA SER A 161 -7.54 42.84 25.62
C SER A 161 -6.75 42.49 24.36
N GLN A 162 -5.44 42.27 24.46
CA GLN A 162 -4.56 41.97 23.31
C GLN A 162 -4.57 40.48 22.86
N GLY A 163 -5.61 39.73 23.24
CA GLY A 163 -5.83 38.34 22.81
C GLY A 163 -5.43 37.27 23.82
N LYS A 164 -5.94 36.04 23.61
CA LYS A 164 -5.89 34.94 24.59
C LYS A 164 -4.47 34.62 25.09
N ARG A 165 -3.46 34.57 24.21
CA ARG A 165 -2.09 34.17 24.59
C ARG A 165 -1.40 35.19 25.49
N ILE A 166 -1.56 36.48 25.18
CA ILE A 166 -1.00 37.57 26.00
C ILE A 166 -1.74 37.62 27.33
N ALA A 167 -3.07 37.47 27.32
CA ALA A 167 -3.89 37.38 28.53
C ALA A 167 -3.41 36.24 29.45
N LEU A 168 -3.24 35.04 28.89
CA LEU A 168 -2.74 33.88 29.62
C LEU A 168 -1.31 34.09 30.14
N GLY A 169 -0.40 34.64 29.33
CA GLY A 169 0.98 34.96 29.73
C GLY A 169 1.03 35.97 30.89
N HIS A 170 0.25 37.05 30.82
CA HIS A 170 0.15 38.04 31.89
C HIS A 170 -0.43 37.45 33.17
N ALA A 171 -1.43 36.57 33.06
CA ALA A 171 -1.99 35.87 34.21
C ALA A 171 -0.96 34.93 34.85
N LEU A 172 -0.19 34.19 34.05
CA LEU A 172 0.91 33.36 34.54
C LEU A 172 2.05 34.18 35.14
N ARG A 173 2.36 35.38 34.62
CA ARG A 173 3.29 36.32 35.27
C ARG A 173 2.74 36.82 36.62
N ALA A 174 1.42 36.99 36.75
CA ALA A 174 0.80 37.32 38.04
C ALA A 174 0.90 36.17 39.05
N VAL A 175 0.83 34.93 38.59
CA VAL A 175 1.16 33.74 39.38
C VAL A 175 2.64 33.74 39.76
N ALA A 176 3.56 33.98 38.81
CA ALA A 176 5.00 34.01 39.06
C ALA A 176 5.39 35.05 40.13
N ARG A 177 4.77 36.23 40.12
CA ARG A 177 4.99 37.27 41.16
C ARG A 177 4.51 36.87 42.56
N ARG A 178 3.58 35.90 42.66
CA ARG A 178 3.02 35.40 43.93
C ARG A 178 3.65 34.08 44.37
N TYR A 179 4.34 33.41 43.46
CA TYR A 179 5.06 32.19 43.73
C TYR A 179 6.31 32.49 44.55
N ASN A 180 6.51 31.75 45.63
CA ASN A 180 7.60 31.95 46.59
C ASN A 180 8.44 30.67 46.69
N ASP A 181 8.75 30.07 45.54
CA ASP A 181 9.54 28.84 45.38
C ASP A 181 9.01 27.64 46.20
N GLU A 182 7.71 27.59 46.46
CA GLU A 182 7.08 26.45 47.13
C GLU A 182 7.12 25.20 46.22
N PRO A 183 7.88 24.14 46.56
CA PRO A 183 8.19 23.03 45.64
C PRO A 183 6.98 22.12 45.33
N ASP A 184 5.96 22.16 46.18
CA ASP A 184 4.75 21.36 46.10
C ASP A 184 3.55 22.11 45.49
N SER A 185 3.73 23.38 45.12
CA SER A 185 2.65 24.20 44.58
C SER A 185 2.24 23.78 43.16
N ILE A 186 0.95 23.96 42.89
CA ILE A 186 0.29 23.48 41.68
C ILE A 186 -0.47 24.63 41.01
N THR A 187 -0.34 24.72 39.69
CA THR A 187 -1.10 25.68 38.87
C THR A 187 -2.10 24.94 37.99
N VAL A 188 -3.37 25.33 38.09
CA VAL A 188 -4.48 24.84 37.26
C VAL A 188 -4.74 25.86 36.16
N LEU A 189 -4.77 25.40 34.91
CA LEU A 189 -5.27 26.18 33.78
C LEU A 189 -6.70 25.71 33.48
N LEU A 190 -7.66 26.61 33.61
CA LEU A 190 -9.09 26.32 33.53
C LEU A 190 -9.80 27.37 32.67
N ASP A 191 -10.31 27.02 31.49
CA ASP A 191 -11.09 27.96 30.67
C ASP A 191 -12.38 28.39 31.41
N GLY A 192 -12.83 29.64 31.23
CA GLY A 192 -14.00 30.22 31.93
C GLY A 192 -15.36 29.55 31.66
N ASP A 193 -15.42 28.59 30.73
CA ASP A 193 -16.60 27.77 30.39
C ASP A 193 -16.54 26.35 30.98
N SER A 194 -15.57 26.08 31.85
CA SER A 194 -15.27 24.74 32.35
C SER A 194 -15.84 24.48 33.73
N TRP A 195 -16.88 23.67 33.79
CA TRP A 195 -17.49 23.19 35.02
C TRP A 195 -16.76 21.94 35.53
N LEU A 196 -16.25 21.99 36.76
CA LEU A 196 -15.57 20.86 37.40
C LEU A 196 -16.55 19.98 38.15
N GLU A 197 -16.44 18.66 37.98
CA GLU A 197 -17.20 17.74 38.82
C GLU A 197 -16.83 17.90 40.31
N PRO A 198 -17.71 17.48 41.25
CA PRO A 198 -17.37 17.44 42.66
C PRO A 198 -16.09 16.64 42.92
N ASP A 199 -15.25 17.18 43.81
CA ASP A 199 -13.97 16.62 44.22
C ASP A 199 -12.94 16.44 43.10
N ALA A 200 -13.12 17.07 41.92
CA ALA A 200 -12.18 17.01 40.82
C ALA A 200 -10.74 17.35 41.26
N LEU A 201 -10.53 18.50 41.93
CA LEU A 201 -9.19 18.88 42.41
C LEU A 201 -8.67 17.89 43.47
N ALA A 202 -9.52 17.43 44.38
CA ALA A 202 -9.15 16.44 45.40
C ALA A 202 -8.72 15.08 44.80
N LYS A 203 -9.22 14.73 43.61
CA LYS A 203 -8.81 13.54 42.86
C LYS A 203 -7.50 13.75 42.09
N VAL A 204 -7.23 14.96 41.59
CA VAL A 204 -6.05 15.25 40.75
C VAL A 204 -4.79 15.52 41.57
N LEU A 205 -4.86 16.39 42.59
CA LEU A 205 -3.69 16.82 43.37
C LEU A 205 -2.85 15.67 43.95
N PRO A 206 -3.43 14.56 44.45
CA PRO A 206 -2.67 13.44 44.98
C PRO A 206 -1.70 12.78 44.00
N PHE A 207 -1.91 12.91 42.68
CA PHE A 207 -0.97 12.40 41.69
C PHE A 207 0.34 13.19 41.70
N PHE A 208 0.30 14.51 41.88
CA PHE A 208 1.51 15.34 41.97
C PHE A 208 2.25 15.15 43.29
N MET A 209 1.55 14.72 44.34
CA MET A 209 2.15 14.31 45.61
C MET A 209 2.89 12.97 45.47
N ALA A 210 2.31 12.01 44.75
CA ALA A 210 2.90 10.68 44.57
C ALA A 210 4.05 10.63 43.56
N TYR A 211 4.01 11.45 42.50
CA TYR A 211 4.94 11.36 41.36
C TYR A 211 5.70 12.68 41.16
N ARG A 212 6.93 12.77 41.67
CA ARG A 212 7.77 13.98 41.57
C ARG A 212 8.11 14.38 40.13
N ASP A 213 8.18 13.40 39.24
CA ASP A 213 8.46 13.53 37.81
C ASP A 213 7.22 13.85 36.95
N LEU A 214 6.03 13.90 37.54
CA LEU A 214 4.80 14.33 36.88
C LEU A 214 4.80 15.86 36.72
N GLY A 215 4.99 16.36 35.50
CA GLY A 215 4.98 17.79 35.22
C GLY A 215 3.57 18.34 34.97
N ALA A 216 2.69 17.55 34.35
CA ALA A 216 1.32 17.97 34.09
C ALA A 216 0.30 16.82 34.02
N ALA A 217 -0.97 17.13 34.24
CA ALA A 217 -2.08 16.19 34.10
C ALA A 217 -3.26 16.85 33.39
N THR A 218 -4.06 16.04 32.68
CA THR A 218 -5.32 16.45 32.05
C THR A 218 -6.37 15.37 32.26
N THR A 219 -7.64 15.72 32.13
CA THR A 219 -8.74 14.87 32.61
C THR A 219 -9.74 14.53 31.52
N ASN A 220 -10.70 13.66 31.83
CA ASN A 220 -11.83 13.44 30.94
C ASN A 220 -12.60 14.74 30.73
N GLU A 221 -13.22 14.88 29.55
CA GLU A 221 -14.15 15.99 29.34
C GLU A 221 -15.42 15.53 28.66
N MET A 222 -16.47 16.28 28.94
CA MET A 222 -17.77 16.20 28.29
C MET A 222 -18.21 17.60 27.88
N ALA A 223 -19.24 17.70 27.05
CA ALA A 223 -19.92 18.96 26.78
C ALA A 223 -21.35 18.91 27.30
N TYR A 224 -21.76 20.00 27.93
CA TYR A 224 -23.15 20.36 28.11
C TYR A 224 -23.52 21.36 27.03
N ILE A 225 -24.43 20.96 26.15
CA ILE A 225 -24.96 21.79 25.06
C ILE A 225 -26.47 21.89 25.30
N PRO A 226 -27.00 23.06 25.72
CA PRO A 226 -28.41 23.25 26.00
C PRO A 226 -29.28 23.25 24.73
N GLY A 227 -28.64 23.44 23.57
CA GLY A 227 -29.29 23.53 22.25
C GLY A 227 -30.01 22.27 21.76
N GLN A 228 -30.78 22.45 20.69
CA GLN A 228 -31.64 21.38 20.13
C GLN A 228 -30.98 20.60 18.97
N ASP A 229 -29.85 21.03 18.42
CA ASP A 229 -29.17 20.33 17.32
C ASP A 229 -28.52 19.03 17.83
N ALA A 230 -29.25 17.93 17.66
CA ALA A 230 -28.80 16.60 18.07
C ALA A 230 -27.53 16.13 17.33
N TRP A 231 -27.27 16.60 16.12
CA TRP A 231 -26.04 16.27 15.38
C TRP A 231 -24.84 17.01 15.95
N TYR A 232 -25.00 18.30 16.27
CA TYR A 232 -23.98 19.10 16.92
C TYR A 232 -23.59 18.51 18.29
N ARG A 233 -24.59 18.16 19.11
CA ARG A 233 -24.38 17.52 20.42
C ARG A 233 -23.69 16.16 20.31
N ASP A 234 -24.18 15.28 19.43
CA ASP A 234 -23.61 13.93 19.28
C ASP A 234 -22.21 13.96 18.67
N TRP A 235 -21.88 14.99 17.86
CA TRP A 235 -20.53 15.19 17.34
C TRP A 235 -19.53 15.56 18.44
N PHE A 236 -19.89 16.46 19.36
CA PHE A 236 -19.06 16.75 20.53
C PHE A 236 -18.91 15.54 21.45
N ALA A 237 -20.00 14.81 21.70
CA ALA A 237 -19.97 13.58 22.50
C ALA A 237 -19.02 12.53 21.88
N LEU A 238 -19.12 12.31 20.56
CA LEU A 238 -18.22 11.42 19.84
C LEU A 238 -16.76 11.86 19.94
N LYS A 239 -16.48 13.15 19.69
CA LYS A 239 -15.12 13.69 19.76
C LYS A 239 -14.49 13.43 21.13
N PHE A 240 -15.25 13.66 22.21
CA PHE A 240 -14.77 13.43 23.56
C PHE A 240 -14.61 11.94 23.89
N GLY A 241 -15.53 11.08 23.43
CA GLY A 241 -15.39 9.63 23.56
C GLY A 241 -14.16 9.07 22.84
N GLN A 242 -13.91 9.50 21.60
CA GLN A 242 -12.71 9.12 20.85
C GLN A 242 -11.44 9.61 21.56
N ARG A 243 -11.45 10.85 22.05
CA ARG A 243 -10.31 11.41 22.78
C ARG A 243 -10.07 10.66 24.09
N HIS A 244 -11.11 10.28 24.83
CA HIS A 244 -11.01 9.52 26.08
C HIS A 244 -10.26 8.20 25.87
N VAL A 245 -10.59 7.46 24.82
CA VAL A 245 -9.88 6.22 24.46
C VAL A 245 -8.41 6.50 24.07
N LEU A 246 -8.18 7.48 23.19
CA LEU A 246 -6.82 7.80 22.74
C LEU A 246 -5.92 8.32 23.87
N PHE A 247 -6.44 9.15 24.76
CA PHE A 247 -5.66 9.71 25.86
C PHE A 247 -5.27 8.65 26.90
N GLN A 248 -6.12 7.65 27.15
CA GLN A 248 -5.75 6.48 27.95
C GLN A 248 -4.61 5.70 27.28
N SER A 249 -4.70 5.47 25.97
CA SER A 249 -3.63 4.82 25.21
C SER A 249 -2.30 5.60 25.22
N HIS A 250 -2.35 6.93 25.15
CA HIS A 250 -1.14 7.77 25.21
C HIS A 250 -0.55 7.77 26.62
N SER A 251 -1.38 7.93 27.65
CA SER A 251 -0.96 8.06 29.05
C SER A 251 -0.25 6.83 29.60
N LEU A 252 -0.46 5.66 28.99
CA LEU A 252 0.33 4.46 29.28
C LEU A 252 1.83 4.63 28.98
N SER A 253 2.20 5.61 28.15
CA SER A 253 3.59 6.02 27.93
C SER A 253 4.03 7.20 28.80
N HIS A 254 3.26 7.56 29.84
CA HIS A 254 3.48 8.74 30.69
C HIS A 254 3.57 10.05 29.90
N LYS A 255 2.82 10.12 28.79
CA LYS A 255 2.74 11.27 27.90
C LYS A 255 1.31 11.43 27.40
N VAL A 256 0.93 12.65 27.08
CA VAL A 256 -0.29 12.95 26.29
C VAL A 256 0.11 13.71 25.05
N LEU A 257 -0.86 14.08 24.19
CA LEU A 257 -0.61 14.88 22.97
C LEU A 257 -1.19 16.29 23.03
N THR A 258 -1.93 16.61 24.08
CA THR A 258 -2.46 17.94 24.37
C THR A 258 -2.74 18.00 25.86
N LEU A 259 -2.41 19.13 26.49
CA LEU A 259 -2.89 19.47 27.83
C LEU A 259 -4.05 20.44 27.63
N THR A 260 -5.28 19.98 27.87
CA THR A 260 -6.46 20.70 27.40
C THR A 260 -6.64 22.02 28.14
N GLY A 261 -7.03 23.07 27.42
CA GLY A 261 -7.27 24.40 28.02
C GLY A 261 -8.44 24.43 29.02
N ARG A 262 -9.30 23.40 29.02
CA ARG A 262 -10.47 23.31 29.90
C ARG A 262 -10.11 22.92 31.31
N PHE A 263 -9.32 21.86 31.48
CA PHE A 263 -8.82 21.47 32.80
C PHE A 263 -7.49 20.73 32.66
N SER A 264 -6.42 21.48 32.90
CA SER A 264 -5.07 20.95 32.99
C SER A 264 -4.36 21.48 34.22
N VAL A 265 -3.54 20.63 34.81
CA VAL A 265 -2.87 20.89 36.07
C VAL A 265 -1.37 20.72 35.86
N PHE A 266 -0.57 21.65 36.37
CA PHE A 266 0.87 21.71 36.19
C PHE A 266 1.57 21.92 37.52
N ARG A 267 2.83 21.47 37.63
CA ARG A 267 3.72 21.98 38.68
C ARG A 267 3.94 23.47 38.46
N THR A 268 3.77 24.27 39.51
CA THR A 268 3.90 25.73 39.40
C THR A 268 5.29 26.13 38.92
N SER A 269 6.34 25.46 39.39
CA SER A 269 7.73 25.68 38.97
C SER A 269 7.98 25.57 37.46
N ILE A 270 7.13 24.84 36.73
CA ILE A 270 7.22 24.75 35.27
C ILE A 270 6.61 26.00 34.61
N VAL A 271 5.42 26.41 35.06
CA VAL A 271 4.65 27.45 34.34
C VAL A 271 5.08 28.88 34.66
N VAL A 272 5.84 29.05 35.74
CA VAL A 272 6.44 30.34 36.15
C VAL A 272 7.85 30.54 35.59
N ALA A 273 8.44 29.52 34.97
CA ALA A 273 9.74 29.63 34.32
C ALA A 273 9.66 30.60 33.12
N GLU A 274 10.68 31.45 32.96
CA GLU A 274 10.66 32.51 31.93
C GLU A 274 10.59 31.93 30.51
N ASP A 275 11.22 30.78 30.25
CA ASP A 275 11.13 30.11 28.95
C ASP A 275 9.74 29.54 28.65
N PHE A 276 9.02 29.06 29.67
CA PHE A 276 7.61 28.69 29.55
C PHE A 276 6.74 29.90 29.25
N LEU A 277 6.90 30.99 30.02
CA LEU A 277 6.15 32.23 29.85
C LEU A 277 6.35 32.81 28.45
N GLN A 278 7.60 32.92 27.98
CA GLN A 278 7.91 33.38 26.63
C GLN A 278 7.32 32.49 25.56
N GLN A 279 7.28 31.17 25.79
CA GLN A 279 6.66 30.24 24.85
C GLN A 279 5.13 30.39 24.80
N ILE A 280 4.47 30.69 25.91
CA ILE A 280 3.02 30.96 25.88
C ILE A 280 2.74 32.29 25.17
N GLU A 281 3.48 33.34 25.53
CA GLU A 281 3.30 34.69 24.99
C GLU A 281 3.65 34.76 23.50
N ASN A 282 4.85 34.32 23.12
CA ASN A 282 5.49 34.67 21.84
C ASN A 282 5.86 33.45 20.99
N ASP A 283 5.06 32.38 21.01
CA ASP A 283 5.35 31.19 20.19
C ASP A 283 5.34 31.53 18.69
N THR A 284 6.41 31.18 18.00
CA THR A 284 6.60 31.42 16.57
C THR A 284 7.07 30.16 15.86
N ILE A 285 6.75 30.05 14.56
CA ILE A 285 7.35 29.05 13.68
C ILE A 285 8.01 29.72 12.48
N ASP A 286 9.16 29.20 12.08
CA ASP A 286 9.81 29.55 10.82
C ASP A 286 9.32 28.59 9.73
N HIS A 287 8.66 29.15 8.70
CA HIS A 287 8.12 28.38 7.60
C HIS A 287 8.73 28.84 6.28
N TRP A 288 9.23 27.90 5.47
CA TRP A 288 9.91 28.19 4.21
C TRP A 288 9.10 29.08 3.24
N LEU A 289 7.76 28.93 3.24
CA LEU A 289 6.86 29.71 2.37
C LEU A 289 6.41 31.06 2.98
N TYR A 290 6.17 31.12 4.29
CA TYR A 290 5.54 32.26 4.95
C TYR A 290 6.53 33.13 5.74
N GLY A 291 7.78 32.68 5.89
CA GLY A 291 8.73 33.23 6.84
C GLY A 291 8.34 32.92 8.28
N ARG A 292 8.81 33.75 9.22
CA ARG A 292 8.48 33.65 10.63
C ARG A 292 7.11 34.24 10.93
N PHE A 293 6.22 33.48 11.55
CA PHE A 293 4.93 33.98 12.03
C PHE A 293 4.57 33.47 13.43
N ARG A 294 3.80 34.28 14.16
CA ARG A 294 3.37 34.03 15.55
C ARG A 294 2.09 33.21 15.59
N PHE A 295 1.95 32.37 16.60
CA PHE A 295 0.70 31.68 16.87
C PHE A 295 -0.27 32.60 17.60
N LEU A 296 -1.50 32.73 17.10
CA LEU A 296 -2.58 33.45 17.77
C LEU A 296 -3.31 32.59 18.80
N MET A 297 -3.36 31.28 18.56
CA MET A 297 -4.13 30.29 19.31
C MET A 297 -3.28 29.03 19.56
N GLY A 298 -3.79 28.06 20.32
CA GLY A 298 -3.10 26.79 20.55
C GLY A 298 -2.09 26.84 21.69
N ASP A 299 -2.40 27.64 22.71
CA ASP A 299 -1.71 27.68 24.00
C ASP A 299 -1.63 26.30 24.66
N ASP A 300 -2.70 25.52 24.58
CA ASP A 300 -2.79 24.10 25.01
C ASP A 300 -1.72 23.18 24.39
N LYS A 301 -1.39 23.39 23.11
CA LYS A 301 -0.32 22.67 22.41
C LYS A 301 1.05 23.23 22.74
N SER A 302 1.14 24.52 23.05
CA SER A 302 2.41 25.19 23.34
C SER A 302 2.91 24.80 24.73
N SER A 303 2.01 24.80 25.72
CA SER A 303 2.26 24.29 27.07
C SER A 303 2.61 22.80 27.04
N TRP A 304 1.87 21.98 26.29
CA TRP A 304 2.18 20.56 26.09
C TRP A 304 3.58 20.34 25.50
N PHE A 305 3.92 21.04 24.41
CA PHE A 305 5.21 20.87 23.76
C PHE A 305 6.36 21.27 24.68
N HIS A 306 6.18 22.32 25.50
CA HIS A 306 7.17 22.71 26.50
C HIS A 306 7.44 21.59 27.52
N VAL A 307 6.38 21.05 28.12
CA VAL A 307 6.46 19.96 29.10
C VAL A 307 7.13 18.72 28.47
N LEU A 308 6.76 18.40 27.23
CA LEU A 308 7.37 17.31 26.47
C LEU A 308 8.86 17.53 26.18
N LYS A 309 9.23 18.71 25.68
CA LYS A 309 10.61 19.09 25.33
C LYS A 309 11.54 18.98 26.54
N ASN A 310 11.05 19.38 27.71
CA ASN A 310 11.79 19.34 28.97
C ASN A 310 11.73 17.97 29.67
N GLY A 311 11.17 16.93 29.04
CA GLY A 311 11.27 15.54 29.50
C GLY A 311 10.26 15.12 30.58
N TRP A 312 9.43 16.04 31.06
CA TRP A 312 8.44 15.79 32.11
C TRP A 312 7.41 14.72 31.74
N ASN A 313 6.96 13.94 32.73
CA ASN A 313 5.86 13.01 32.55
C ASN A 313 4.51 13.75 32.57
N MET A 314 3.56 13.23 31.81
CA MET A 314 2.20 13.75 31.73
C MET A 314 1.19 12.61 31.81
N LEU A 315 0.12 12.81 32.59
CA LEU A 315 -0.92 11.80 32.77
C LEU A 315 -2.30 12.28 32.32
N TYR A 316 -3.08 11.33 31.82
CA TYR A 316 -4.52 11.44 31.62
C TYR A 316 -5.27 10.75 32.76
N LEU A 317 -6.20 11.45 33.39
CA LEU A 317 -7.01 10.96 34.51
C LEU A 317 -8.44 10.66 34.03
N PRO A 318 -8.79 9.39 33.72
CA PRO A 318 -10.05 9.03 33.07
C PRO A 318 -11.29 9.08 33.98
N ASP A 319 -11.13 9.11 35.31
CA ASP A 319 -12.23 9.14 36.28
C ASP A 319 -12.44 10.53 36.92
N VAL A 320 -11.80 11.55 36.36
CA VAL A 320 -12.04 12.97 36.67
C VAL A 320 -12.62 13.61 35.43
N THR A 321 -13.78 14.25 35.54
CA THR A 321 -14.49 14.85 34.40
C THR A 321 -14.63 16.36 34.54
N CYS A 322 -14.27 17.08 33.48
CA CYS A 322 -14.60 18.48 33.29
C CYS A 322 -15.71 18.61 32.24
N VAL A 323 -16.77 19.35 32.53
CA VAL A 323 -17.88 19.60 31.59
C VAL A 323 -17.73 20.97 30.98
N SER A 324 -17.69 21.04 29.65
CA SER A 324 -17.64 22.31 28.91
C SER A 324 -19.06 22.82 28.75
N LEU A 325 -19.35 24.01 29.24
CA LEU A 325 -20.65 24.65 29.12
C LEU A 325 -20.72 25.41 27.79
N GLU A 326 -21.14 24.71 26.73
CA GLU A 326 -21.16 25.26 25.38
C GLU A 326 -22.49 25.99 25.13
N SER A 327 -22.52 27.30 25.35
CA SER A 327 -23.71 28.14 25.23
C SER A 327 -24.00 28.64 23.81
N ARG A 328 -23.02 28.60 22.90
CA ARG A 328 -23.14 29.15 21.53
C ARG A 328 -23.26 28.03 20.50
N GLU A 329 -24.46 27.46 20.41
CA GLU A 329 -24.77 26.47 19.40
C GLU A 329 -24.55 27.05 17.99
N GLN A 330 -23.79 26.32 17.18
CA GLN A 330 -23.63 26.56 15.76
C GLN A 330 -24.18 25.34 15.04
N GLY A 331 -24.76 25.53 13.84
CA GLY A 331 -25.20 24.38 13.05
C GLY A 331 -24.06 23.40 12.81
N PHE A 332 -24.35 22.10 12.95
CA PHE A 332 -23.37 21.01 12.87
C PHE A 332 -22.34 21.16 11.74
N LEU A 333 -22.77 21.42 10.50
CA LEU A 333 -21.87 21.53 9.33
C LEU A 333 -20.87 22.70 9.46
N ARG A 334 -21.30 23.84 9.97
CA ARG A 334 -20.43 25.01 10.13
C ARG A 334 -19.38 24.75 11.22
N ALA A 335 -19.81 24.20 12.36
CA ALA A 335 -18.92 23.91 13.47
C ALA A 335 -17.90 22.81 13.15
N SER A 336 -18.36 21.73 12.50
CA SER A 336 -17.54 20.57 12.15
C SER A 336 -16.52 20.83 11.03
N LEU A 337 -16.62 21.97 10.33
CA LEU A 337 -15.59 22.45 9.40
C LEU A 337 -14.66 23.47 10.06
N SER A 338 -15.22 24.49 10.71
CA SER A 338 -14.45 25.63 11.24
C SER A 338 -13.58 25.28 12.45
N LEU A 339 -14.12 24.53 13.41
CA LEU A 339 -13.37 24.17 14.62
C LEU A 339 -12.23 23.18 14.31
N PRO A 340 -12.44 22.10 13.53
CA PRO A 340 -11.34 21.22 13.14
C PRO A 340 -10.29 21.89 12.28
N TYR A 341 -10.64 22.81 11.38
CA TYR A 341 -9.64 23.59 10.64
C TYR A 341 -8.63 24.27 11.59
N ARG A 342 -9.16 24.91 12.65
CA ARG A 342 -8.35 25.53 13.70
C ARG A 342 -7.55 24.48 14.51
N TRP A 343 -8.19 23.43 14.99
CA TRP A 343 -7.53 22.41 15.84
C TRP A 343 -6.45 21.63 15.09
N PHE A 344 -6.70 21.27 13.83
CA PHE A 344 -5.74 20.61 12.96
C PHE A 344 -4.60 21.56 12.61
N GLY A 345 -4.87 22.83 12.29
CA GLY A 345 -3.82 23.83 12.10
C GLY A 345 -2.86 23.90 13.30
N ASN A 346 -3.39 24.02 14.52
CA ASN A 346 -2.57 24.05 15.74
C ASN A 346 -1.74 22.76 15.93
N THR A 347 -2.33 21.61 15.62
CA THR A 347 -1.64 20.31 15.68
C THR A 347 -0.52 20.25 14.64
N MET A 348 -0.79 20.62 13.38
CA MET A 348 0.17 20.53 12.29
C MET A 348 1.34 21.50 12.42
N ARG A 349 1.16 22.66 13.08
CA ARG A 349 2.29 23.54 13.43
C ARG A 349 3.19 22.96 14.52
N ASN A 350 2.63 22.15 15.42
CA ASN A 350 3.33 21.56 16.56
C ASN A 350 4.00 20.22 16.24
N ASN A 351 3.42 19.40 15.38
CA ASN A 351 3.92 18.06 15.11
C ASN A 351 5.37 18.03 14.59
N PRO A 352 5.82 18.91 13.66
CA PRO A 352 7.20 18.91 13.18
C PRO A 352 8.23 19.15 14.29
N ARG A 353 7.99 20.16 15.14
CA ARG A 353 8.90 20.47 16.27
C ARG A 353 8.93 19.35 17.31
N ALA A 354 7.80 18.69 17.56
CA ALA A 354 7.75 17.54 18.46
C ALA A 354 8.48 16.32 17.88
N LEU A 355 8.31 16.02 16.59
CA LEU A 355 9.03 14.94 15.89
C LEU A 355 10.54 15.17 15.87
N ALA A 356 10.98 16.42 15.72
CA ALA A 356 12.39 16.82 15.71
C ALA A 356 13.12 16.56 17.04
N LEU A 357 12.39 16.42 18.15
CA LEU A 357 12.98 16.00 19.44
C LEU A 357 13.46 14.54 19.42
N GLY A 358 13.02 13.74 18.44
CA GLY A 358 13.38 12.33 18.30
C GLY A 358 12.61 11.38 19.24
N PRO A 359 12.67 10.06 18.97
CA PRO A 359 11.91 9.06 19.71
C PRO A 359 12.36 8.89 21.17
N TRP A 360 13.60 9.24 21.50
CA TRP A 360 14.13 9.11 22.87
C TRP A 360 13.57 10.16 23.82
N ARG A 361 13.42 11.42 23.37
CA ARG A 361 12.84 12.50 24.18
C ARG A 361 11.32 12.40 24.25
N THR A 362 10.68 12.07 23.12
CA THR A 362 9.21 12.00 23.03
C THR A 362 8.62 10.69 23.54
N GLY A 363 9.41 9.62 23.53
CA GLY A 363 8.97 8.24 23.72
C GLY A 363 8.52 7.62 22.39
N TRP A 364 9.06 6.45 22.05
CA TRP A 364 8.82 5.74 20.78
C TRP A 364 7.35 5.69 20.35
N PHE A 365 6.46 5.33 21.26
CA PHE A 365 5.03 5.24 20.96
C PHE A 365 4.44 6.59 20.55
N ILE A 366 4.71 7.64 21.33
CA ILE A 366 4.19 8.99 21.08
C ILE A 366 4.80 9.61 19.83
N TRP A 367 6.10 9.39 19.62
CA TRP A 367 6.80 9.77 18.39
C TRP A 367 6.10 9.19 17.16
N PHE A 368 5.77 7.90 17.20
CA PHE A 368 5.05 7.25 16.11
C PHE A 368 3.61 7.76 15.98
N VAL A 369 2.90 8.07 17.07
CA VAL A 369 1.57 8.71 16.97
C VAL A 369 1.65 10.06 16.25
N LEU A 370 2.67 10.88 16.53
CA LEU A 370 2.88 12.17 15.87
C LEU A 370 3.14 12.01 14.37
N LEU A 371 3.88 10.96 13.98
CA LEU A 371 4.11 10.58 12.59
C LEU A 371 2.80 10.12 11.94
N ASP A 372 2.07 9.20 12.57
CA ASP A 372 0.78 8.69 12.09
C ASP A 372 -0.23 9.81 11.87
N GLN A 373 -0.28 10.82 12.76
CA GLN A 373 -1.16 11.97 12.58
C GLN A 373 -0.93 12.74 11.27
N ARG A 374 0.28 12.71 10.70
CA ARG A 374 0.58 13.35 9.41
C ARG A 374 0.20 12.47 8.22
N LEU A 375 0.29 11.16 8.37
CA LEU A 375 -0.03 10.19 7.32
C LEU A 375 -1.52 9.89 7.27
N SER A 376 -2.20 9.91 8.43
CA SER A 376 -3.59 9.49 8.58
C SER A 376 -4.60 10.34 7.83
N MET A 377 -4.27 11.60 7.52
CA MET A 377 -5.12 12.45 6.68
C MET A 377 -5.23 11.93 5.24
N TRP A 378 -4.22 11.22 4.74
CA TRP A 378 -4.25 10.61 3.40
C TRP A 378 -4.78 9.18 3.45
N THR A 379 -4.31 8.37 4.39
CA THR A 379 -4.73 6.95 4.49
C THR A 379 -6.23 6.81 4.76
N SER A 380 -6.85 7.80 5.40
CA SER A 380 -8.30 7.84 5.66
C SER A 380 -9.16 7.99 4.40
N LEU A 381 -8.57 8.49 3.31
CA LEU A 381 -9.21 8.68 2.00
C LEU A 381 -8.98 7.47 1.08
N VAL A 382 -7.92 6.68 1.29
CA VAL A 382 -7.57 5.54 0.42
C VAL A 382 -8.74 4.59 0.20
N GLY A 383 -9.44 4.21 1.28
CA GLY A 383 -10.54 3.25 1.19
C GLY A 383 -11.71 3.75 0.33
N ILE A 384 -12.17 4.99 0.54
CA ILE A 384 -13.30 5.54 -0.22
C ILE A 384 -12.90 5.87 -1.66
N SER A 385 -11.70 6.41 -1.88
CA SER A 385 -11.19 6.69 -3.22
C SER A 385 -10.97 5.40 -4.02
N GLY A 386 -10.40 4.36 -3.40
CA GLY A 386 -10.25 3.05 -4.02
C GLY A 386 -11.59 2.41 -4.37
N ALA A 387 -12.57 2.48 -3.46
CA ALA A 387 -13.92 1.97 -3.71
C ALA A 387 -14.62 2.71 -4.86
N VAL A 388 -14.44 4.03 -4.98
CA VAL A 388 -14.97 4.82 -6.11
C VAL A 388 -14.31 4.40 -7.42
N VAL A 389 -12.98 4.23 -7.44
CA VAL A 389 -12.26 3.79 -8.64
C VAL A 389 -12.67 2.38 -9.06
N LEU A 390 -12.77 1.43 -8.12
CA LEU A 390 -13.24 0.07 -8.39
C LEU A 390 -14.71 0.05 -8.83
N ALA A 391 -15.54 0.92 -8.26
CA ALA A 391 -16.92 1.06 -8.67
C ALA A 391 -17.06 1.54 -10.12
N ALA A 392 -16.25 2.51 -10.52
CA ALA A 392 -16.24 3.04 -11.87
C ALA A 392 -15.60 2.09 -12.91
N THR A 393 -14.60 1.29 -12.51
CA THR A 393 -13.80 0.48 -13.44
C THR A 393 -14.15 -1.00 -13.48
N LYS A 394 -14.81 -1.53 -12.43
CA LYS A 394 -15.08 -2.98 -12.28
C LYS A 394 -16.56 -3.27 -12.05
N SER A 395 -17.14 -2.74 -10.98
CA SER A 395 -18.55 -2.97 -10.64
C SER A 395 -19.04 -1.99 -9.60
N LEU A 396 -20.20 -1.38 -9.83
CA LEU A 396 -20.84 -0.46 -8.87
C LEU A 396 -21.03 -1.08 -7.48
N LEU A 397 -21.01 -2.42 -7.34
CA LEU A 397 -21.11 -3.13 -6.06
C LEU A 397 -19.95 -2.86 -5.09
N TYR A 398 -18.76 -2.46 -5.59
CA TYR A 398 -17.61 -2.16 -4.73
C TYR A 398 -17.83 -0.98 -3.77
N LEU A 399 -18.62 0.00 -4.18
CA LEU A 399 -18.92 1.16 -3.33
C LEU A 399 -19.77 0.79 -2.10
N PRO A 400 -20.96 0.15 -2.23
CA PRO A 400 -21.74 -0.28 -1.08
C PRO A 400 -21.02 -1.35 -0.25
N LEU A 401 -20.17 -2.21 -0.84
CA LEU A 401 -19.32 -3.13 -0.09
C LEU A 401 -18.34 -2.41 0.84
N TYR A 402 -17.63 -1.42 0.31
CA TYR A 402 -16.73 -0.61 1.14
C TYR A 402 -17.49 0.15 2.23
N VAL A 403 -18.65 0.74 1.90
CA VAL A 403 -19.48 1.45 2.87
C VAL A 403 -19.96 0.51 3.99
N ALA A 404 -20.38 -0.71 3.64
CA ALA A 404 -20.77 -1.73 4.62
C ALA A 404 -19.59 -2.16 5.49
N TRP A 405 -18.42 -2.43 4.89
CA TRP A 405 -17.20 -2.73 5.64
C TRP A 405 -16.78 -1.60 6.59
N ALA A 406 -16.75 -0.36 6.10
CA ALA A 406 -16.42 0.81 6.91
C ALA A 406 -17.43 0.99 8.05
N THR A 407 -18.72 0.76 7.79
CA THR A 407 -19.79 0.78 8.80
C THR A 407 -19.58 -0.29 9.87
N LEU A 408 -19.26 -1.52 9.48
CA LEU A 408 -18.94 -2.61 10.40
C LEU A 408 -17.76 -2.24 11.30
N VAL A 409 -16.67 -1.72 10.73
CA VAL A 409 -15.54 -1.23 11.52
C VAL A 409 -15.98 -0.13 12.50
N ARG A 410 -16.79 0.85 12.08
CA ARG A 410 -17.30 1.90 12.99
C ARG A 410 -18.16 1.37 14.11
N THR A 411 -18.92 0.30 13.89
CA THR A 411 -19.70 -0.30 14.97
C THR A 411 -18.83 -0.89 16.07
N VAL A 412 -17.68 -1.47 15.71
CA VAL A 412 -16.67 -1.90 16.69
C VAL A 412 -16.08 -0.70 17.43
N GLN A 413 -15.73 0.39 16.73
CA GLN A 413 -15.20 1.60 17.37
C GLN A 413 -16.21 2.24 18.34
N LEU A 414 -17.47 2.29 17.93
CA LEU A 414 -18.60 2.76 18.75
C LEU A 414 -18.73 1.91 20.01
N LEU A 415 -18.65 0.58 19.89
CA LEU A 415 -18.68 -0.32 21.05
C LEU A 415 -17.51 -0.06 22.00
N VAL A 416 -16.30 0.17 21.48
CA VAL A 416 -15.13 0.51 22.31
C VAL A 416 -15.35 1.82 23.08
N ILE A 417 -15.92 2.85 22.45
CA ILE A 417 -16.26 4.11 23.12
C ILE A 417 -17.28 3.88 24.25
N ALA A 418 -18.33 3.08 23.97
CA ALA A 418 -19.35 2.73 24.96
C ALA A 418 -18.78 1.92 26.13
N LEU A 419 -17.89 0.96 25.87
CA LEU A 419 -17.19 0.18 26.90
C LEU A 419 -16.36 1.06 27.86
N HIS A 420 -15.84 2.19 27.36
CA HIS A 420 -15.11 3.15 28.17
C HIS A 420 -16.02 4.19 28.86
N GLY A 421 -17.35 4.05 28.77
CA GLY A 421 -18.32 4.83 29.54
C GLY A 421 -18.84 6.09 28.86
N HIS A 422 -18.60 6.27 27.56
CA HIS A 422 -19.16 7.37 26.80
C HIS A 422 -20.39 6.92 26.01
N ALA A 423 -21.52 7.59 26.22
CA ALA A 423 -22.76 7.28 25.51
C ALA A 423 -22.64 7.54 24.00
N VAL A 424 -23.38 6.74 23.23
CA VAL A 424 -23.40 6.76 21.77
C VAL A 424 -24.83 6.77 21.26
N SER A 425 -25.02 7.08 19.99
CA SER A 425 -26.35 7.19 19.36
C SER A 425 -26.33 6.62 17.94
N LEU A 426 -27.50 6.59 17.30
CA LEU A 426 -27.61 6.22 15.88
C LEU A 426 -26.82 7.16 14.97
N ARG A 427 -26.63 8.42 15.35
CA ARG A 427 -25.84 9.38 14.56
C ARG A 427 -24.34 9.13 14.68
N THR A 428 -23.89 8.39 15.70
CA THR A 428 -22.45 8.18 15.96
C THR A 428 -21.71 7.58 14.76
N VAL A 429 -22.25 6.53 14.12
CA VAL A 429 -21.58 5.90 12.96
C VAL A 429 -21.51 6.83 11.73
N PRO A 430 -22.61 7.47 11.28
CA PRO A 430 -22.56 8.50 10.25
C PRO A 430 -21.58 9.63 10.56
N ILE A 431 -21.60 10.16 11.80
CA ILE A 431 -20.69 11.23 12.21
C ILE A 431 -19.22 10.77 12.19
N MET A 432 -18.93 9.52 12.59
CA MET A 432 -17.57 8.96 12.51
C MET A 432 -17.06 8.92 11.06
N LEU A 433 -17.88 8.45 10.11
CA LEU A 433 -17.53 8.41 8.69
C LEU A 433 -17.34 9.82 8.13
N TYR A 434 -18.27 10.73 8.43
CA TYR A 434 -18.17 12.14 8.07
C TYR A 434 -16.88 12.77 8.61
N THR A 435 -16.60 12.60 9.91
CA THR A 435 -15.43 13.18 10.57
C THR A 435 -14.14 12.58 10.02
N GLN A 436 -14.13 11.30 9.64
CA GLN A 436 -12.97 10.70 9.00
C GLN A 436 -12.71 11.31 7.61
N TRP A 437 -13.69 11.35 6.72
CA TRP A 437 -13.47 11.78 5.34
C TRP A 437 -13.38 13.29 5.21
N VAL A 438 -14.38 14.01 5.72
CA VAL A 438 -14.40 15.48 5.67
C VAL A 438 -13.31 16.06 6.56
N GLY A 439 -13.11 15.50 7.76
CA GLY A 439 -12.02 15.94 8.63
C GLY A 439 -10.64 15.73 8.00
N SER A 440 -10.44 14.68 7.20
CA SER A 440 -9.20 14.48 6.45
C SER A 440 -8.97 15.56 5.40
N VAL A 441 -10.00 15.91 4.62
CA VAL A 441 -9.94 17.02 3.64
C VAL A 441 -9.64 18.36 4.33
N VAL A 442 -10.32 18.65 5.45
CA VAL A 442 -10.08 19.85 6.25
C VAL A 442 -8.65 19.87 6.81
N LYS A 443 -8.13 18.72 7.23
CA LYS A 443 -6.78 18.57 7.77
C LYS A 443 -5.70 18.77 6.70
N ILE A 444 -5.90 18.24 5.48
CA ILE A 444 -5.03 18.49 4.33
C ILE A 444 -5.04 19.99 4.00
N LYS A 445 -6.23 20.62 3.94
CA LYS A 445 -6.32 22.06 3.71
C LYS A 445 -5.54 22.87 4.76
N ALA A 446 -5.73 22.55 6.05
CA ALA A 446 -5.02 23.21 7.15
C ALA A 446 -3.49 23.00 7.08
N TRP A 447 -3.03 21.83 6.64
CA TRP A 447 -1.60 21.55 6.43
C TRP A 447 -0.95 22.44 5.38
N HIS A 448 -1.65 22.73 4.28
CA HIS A 448 -1.12 23.62 3.24
C HIS A 448 -1.30 25.11 3.55
N HIS A 449 -2.16 25.47 4.51
CA HIS A 449 -2.50 26.85 4.89
C HIS A 449 -2.16 27.13 6.37
N LEU A 450 -0.97 26.74 6.83
CA LEU A 450 -0.59 26.83 8.24
C LEU A 450 -0.62 28.26 8.81
N ALA A 451 -0.39 29.26 7.96
CA ALA A 451 -0.41 30.67 8.35
C ALA A 451 -1.82 31.22 8.63
N ASP A 452 -2.86 30.54 8.15
CA ASP A 452 -4.25 30.99 8.33
C ASP A 452 -4.73 30.69 9.75
N GLN A 453 -5.01 31.75 10.49
CA GLN A 453 -5.43 31.71 11.89
C GLN A 453 -6.61 32.65 12.11
N ASN A 454 -7.81 32.07 12.29
CA ASN A 454 -9.01 32.83 12.66
C ASN A 454 -9.47 32.42 14.06
N TRP A 455 -9.66 33.40 14.94
CA TRP A 455 -10.25 33.18 16.27
C TRP A 455 -11.73 33.54 16.27
N SER A 456 -12.60 32.57 16.53
CA SER A 456 -14.06 32.77 16.47
C SER A 456 -14.64 33.64 17.59
N LYS A 457 -13.93 33.82 18.72
CA LYS A 457 -14.41 34.63 19.86
C LYS A 457 -13.94 36.08 19.81
N GLY A 458 -12.96 36.45 18.98
CA GLY A 458 -12.43 37.82 18.88
C GLY A 458 -12.31 38.32 17.43
N ARG A 459 -12.10 39.63 17.24
CA ARG A 459 -11.85 40.25 15.93
C ARG A 459 -10.46 39.95 15.34
N ALA A 460 -9.63 39.16 16.04
CA ALA A 460 -8.28 38.84 15.62
C ALA A 460 -8.28 37.72 14.58
N SER A 461 -8.07 38.09 13.32
CA SER A 461 -7.64 37.20 12.24
C SER A 461 -6.19 37.51 11.88
N GLN A 462 -5.40 36.47 11.63
CA GLN A 462 -4.08 36.60 11.04
C GLN A 462 -3.97 35.60 9.90
N SER A 463 -3.70 36.11 8.71
CA SER A 463 -3.22 35.34 7.58
C SER A 463 -1.89 35.96 7.18
N ALA A 464 -0.80 35.20 7.25
CA ALA A 464 0.46 35.65 6.67
C ALA A 464 0.44 35.30 5.18
N ALA A 465 0.48 36.33 4.31
CA ALA A 465 0.66 36.09 2.88
C ALA A 465 2.10 35.58 2.64
N PRO A 466 2.30 34.60 1.74
CA PRO A 466 3.64 34.21 1.30
C PRO A 466 4.44 35.43 0.84
N ARG A 467 5.65 35.62 1.38
CA ARG A 467 6.51 36.75 0.99
C ARG A 467 7.05 36.53 -0.43
N GLY A 468 6.64 37.35 -1.39
CA GLY A 468 7.15 37.37 -2.77
C GLY A 468 6.08 37.53 -3.86
N GLY A 469 6.44 37.27 -5.12
CA GLY A 469 5.59 37.44 -6.30
C GLY A 469 4.38 36.49 -6.38
N MET A 470 3.55 36.64 -7.43
CA MET A 470 2.29 35.92 -7.63
C MET A 470 2.39 34.39 -7.46
N LEU A 471 3.49 33.78 -7.94
CA LEU A 471 3.75 32.34 -7.79
C LEU A 471 3.79 31.89 -6.33
N ARG A 472 4.38 32.67 -5.42
CA ARG A 472 4.42 32.33 -3.99
C ARG A 472 3.05 32.45 -3.33
N ARG A 473 2.20 33.39 -3.77
CA ARG A 473 0.83 33.54 -3.26
C ARG A 473 -0.06 32.36 -3.66
N LEU A 474 0.16 31.77 -4.84
CA LEU A 474 -0.57 30.60 -5.31
C LEU A 474 -0.01 29.28 -4.78
N ALA A 475 1.21 29.26 -4.22
CA ALA A 475 1.88 28.05 -3.76
C ALA A 475 1.11 27.21 -2.72
N PRO A 476 0.37 27.77 -1.73
CA PRO A 476 -0.42 26.96 -0.80
C PRO A 476 -1.47 26.11 -1.53
N THR A 477 -2.28 26.76 -2.38
CA THR A 477 -3.30 26.09 -3.19
C THR A 477 -2.67 25.17 -4.23
N GLY A 478 -1.60 25.61 -4.90
CA GLY A 478 -0.90 24.82 -5.92
C GLY A 478 -0.30 23.54 -5.35
N THR A 479 0.41 23.61 -4.22
CA THR A 479 0.98 22.42 -3.56
C THR A 479 -0.10 21.48 -3.03
N MET A 480 -1.22 22.00 -2.55
CA MET A 480 -2.37 21.19 -2.14
C MET A 480 -2.99 20.46 -3.34
N THR A 481 -3.22 21.17 -4.45
CA THR A 481 -3.74 20.58 -5.69
C THR A 481 -2.80 19.50 -6.22
N MET A 482 -1.49 19.77 -6.26
CA MET A 482 -0.49 18.77 -6.66
C MET A 482 -0.48 17.55 -5.75
N ALA A 483 -0.65 17.73 -4.44
CA ALA A 483 -0.75 16.62 -3.50
C ALA A 483 -2.02 15.77 -3.74
N TYR A 484 -3.16 16.40 -4.03
CA TYR A 484 -4.38 15.68 -4.41
C TYR A 484 -4.23 14.95 -5.75
N LEU A 485 -3.58 15.57 -6.75
CA LEU A 485 -3.31 14.93 -8.04
C LEU A 485 -2.36 13.73 -7.88
N ALA A 486 -1.30 13.87 -7.09
CA ALA A 486 -0.39 12.78 -6.78
C ALA A 486 -1.10 11.64 -6.03
N PHE A 487 -1.97 11.97 -5.08
CA PHE A 487 -2.80 10.99 -4.39
C PHE A 487 -3.76 10.27 -5.35
N ALA A 488 -4.47 11.02 -6.21
CA ALA A 488 -5.39 10.44 -7.20
C ALA A 488 -4.65 9.51 -8.17
N LEU A 489 -3.49 9.97 -8.69
CA LEU A 489 -2.62 9.16 -9.55
C LEU A 489 -2.19 7.87 -8.83
N ALA A 490 -1.72 7.97 -7.59
CA ALA A 490 -1.32 6.80 -6.80
C ALA A 490 -2.48 5.81 -6.61
N ILE A 491 -3.70 6.28 -6.31
CA ILE A 491 -4.88 5.42 -6.18
C ILE A 491 -5.21 4.74 -7.52
N LEU A 492 -5.19 5.47 -8.62
CA LEU A 492 -5.47 4.92 -9.94
C LEU A 492 -4.44 3.84 -10.34
N LEU A 493 -3.16 4.07 -10.02
CA LEU A 493 -2.08 3.11 -10.26
C LEU A 493 -2.23 1.85 -9.41
N VAL A 494 -2.45 2.01 -8.10
CA VAL A 494 -2.61 0.88 -7.17
C VAL A 494 -3.79 -0.02 -7.55
N HIS A 495 -4.88 0.56 -8.06
CA HIS A 495 -6.05 -0.21 -8.50
C HIS A 495 -5.98 -0.65 -9.96
N SER A 496 -4.84 -0.45 -10.64
CA SER A 496 -4.64 -0.73 -12.07
C SER A 496 -5.68 -0.07 -12.98
N ALA A 497 -6.32 1.01 -12.54
CA ALA A 497 -7.20 1.86 -13.34
C ALA A 497 -6.38 2.75 -14.28
N LEU A 498 -5.19 3.16 -13.81
CA LEU A 498 -4.09 3.60 -14.64
C LEU A 498 -2.94 2.61 -14.44
N ARG A 499 -2.14 2.38 -15.47
CA ARG A 499 -0.86 1.68 -15.33
C ARG A 499 0.22 2.70 -15.63
N PHE A 500 1.32 2.67 -14.88
CA PHE A 500 2.51 3.32 -15.40
C PHE A 500 2.77 2.67 -16.75
N PRO A 501 3.09 3.47 -17.77
CA PRO A 501 3.61 2.90 -18.98
C PRO A 501 4.76 1.95 -18.60
N GLY A 502 4.67 0.69 -19.02
CA GLY A 502 5.68 -0.30 -18.65
C GLY A 502 7.03 0.07 -19.21
N ALA A 503 7.99 -0.85 -19.15
CA ALA A 503 9.16 -0.77 -20.02
C ALA A 503 8.76 -0.59 -21.49
N GLU A 504 7.50 -0.82 -21.89
CA GLU A 504 6.89 -0.50 -23.19
C GLU A 504 6.90 1.00 -23.58
N LEU A 505 7.08 1.94 -22.65
CA LEU A 505 7.25 3.37 -22.99
C LEU A 505 8.72 3.75 -23.23
N PHE A 506 9.64 2.92 -22.74
CA PHE A 506 11.08 2.96 -23.05
C PHE A 506 11.48 1.91 -24.09
N ALA A 507 10.61 0.95 -24.37
CA ALA A 507 10.59 0.24 -25.63
C ALA A 507 10.41 1.37 -26.62
N ARG A 508 11.41 1.54 -27.48
CA ARG A 508 11.31 2.40 -28.63
C ARG A 508 9.90 2.23 -29.17
N GLU A 509 9.11 3.30 -29.15
CA GLU A 509 7.95 3.44 -30.01
C GLU A 509 8.41 2.85 -31.34
N ALA A 510 7.78 1.74 -31.76
CA ALA A 510 8.22 1.03 -32.94
C ALA A 510 8.29 2.09 -34.03
N ALA A 511 9.51 2.34 -34.55
CA ALA A 511 9.71 3.40 -35.51
C ALA A 511 8.64 3.26 -36.59
N PRO A 512 7.99 4.36 -37.03
CA PRO A 512 6.83 4.30 -37.91
C PRO A 512 7.09 3.28 -39.03
N SER A 513 6.39 2.15 -38.96
CA SER A 513 6.63 1.05 -39.89
C SER A 513 6.04 1.43 -41.23
N ALA A 514 6.80 1.28 -42.31
CA ALA A 514 6.23 1.38 -43.64
C ALA A 514 5.17 0.26 -43.80
N GLU A 515 3.95 0.64 -44.17
CA GLU A 515 2.92 -0.30 -44.55
C GLU A 515 3.20 -0.77 -45.99
N VAL A 516 3.34 -2.08 -46.17
CA VAL A 516 3.77 -2.64 -47.44
C VAL A 516 2.57 -3.10 -48.26
N ARG A 517 2.52 -2.69 -49.53
CA ARG A 517 1.56 -3.20 -50.51
C ARG A 517 1.84 -4.68 -50.79
N LEU A 518 0.82 -5.52 -50.62
CA LEU A 518 0.87 -6.94 -50.96
C LEU A 518 0.85 -7.12 -52.49
N ASP A 519 2.02 -7.29 -53.09
CA ASP A 519 2.14 -7.69 -54.49
C ASP A 519 2.34 -9.21 -54.57
N GLY A 520 1.45 -9.91 -55.27
CA GLY A 520 1.56 -11.36 -55.49
C GLY A 520 1.07 -12.24 -54.33
N VAL A 521 0.52 -11.65 -53.27
CA VAL A 521 -0.15 -12.37 -52.17
C VAL A 521 -1.66 -12.16 -52.32
N ARG A 522 -2.41 -13.24 -52.54
CA ARG A 522 -3.85 -13.15 -52.80
C ARG A 522 -4.57 -14.35 -52.20
N ALA A 523 -5.44 -14.07 -51.23
CA ALA A 523 -6.25 -15.11 -50.63
C ALA A 523 -7.16 -15.83 -51.65
N ASP A 524 -7.37 -17.12 -51.39
CA ASP A 524 -8.29 -18.01 -52.08
C ASP A 524 -7.99 -18.25 -53.58
N ASP A 525 -6.74 -18.07 -54.01
CA ASP A 525 -6.33 -18.27 -55.42
C ASP A 525 -5.63 -19.63 -55.70
N GLY A 526 -5.35 -20.39 -54.63
CA GLY A 526 -4.73 -21.72 -54.69
C GLY A 526 -3.27 -21.73 -55.13
N ARG A 527 -2.56 -20.59 -55.03
CA ARG A 527 -1.14 -20.47 -55.34
C ARG A 527 -0.32 -20.30 -54.07
N ASP A 528 0.98 -20.57 -54.16
CA ASP A 528 1.90 -20.39 -53.04
C ASP A 528 2.11 -18.90 -52.70
N ASP A 529 1.52 -18.47 -51.58
CA ASP A 529 1.66 -17.11 -51.04
C ASP A 529 2.99 -16.92 -50.29
N ALA A 530 3.62 -18.02 -49.82
CA ALA A 530 4.82 -17.95 -49.00
C ALA A 530 6.00 -17.35 -49.77
N ALA A 531 6.20 -17.76 -51.03
CA ALA A 531 7.26 -17.24 -51.88
C ALA A 531 7.11 -15.73 -52.15
N ALA A 532 5.88 -15.27 -52.38
CA ALA A 532 5.58 -13.85 -52.56
C ALA A 532 5.83 -13.05 -51.28
N LEU A 533 5.41 -13.57 -50.13
CA LEU A 533 5.70 -12.97 -48.81
C LEU A 533 7.20 -12.94 -48.49
N GLN A 534 7.95 -13.99 -48.84
CA GLN A 534 9.39 -14.05 -48.65
C GLN A 534 10.08 -12.95 -49.46
N ALA A 535 9.79 -12.88 -50.77
CA ALA A 535 10.32 -11.83 -51.63
C ALA A 535 9.91 -10.42 -51.16
N LEU A 536 8.70 -10.28 -50.60
CA LEU A 536 8.20 -9.03 -50.03
C LEU A 536 9.03 -8.58 -48.82
N ILE A 537 9.39 -9.50 -47.93
CA ILE A 537 10.20 -9.25 -46.73
C ILE A 537 11.65 -8.92 -47.11
N ASP A 538 12.21 -9.70 -48.04
CA ASP A 538 13.62 -9.60 -48.44
C ASP A 538 13.92 -8.29 -49.18
N ARG A 539 12.95 -7.75 -49.94
CA ARG A 539 13.11 -6.49 -50.69
C ARG A 539 12.96 -5.22 -49.85
N GLN A 540 12.47 -5.30 -48.60
CA GLN A 540 12.27 -4.09 -47.79
C GLN A 540 13.62 -3.49 -47.33
N PRO A 541 13.75 -2.15 -47.26
CA PRO A 541 14.93 -1.52 -46.68
C PRO A 541 15.07 -1.86 -45.19
N ALA A 542 16.25 -1.69 -44.61
CA ALA A 542 16.46 -1.89 -43.17
C ALA A 542 15.52 -1.01 -42.33
N GLY A 543 14.92 -1.58 -41.28
CA GLY A 543 13.96 -0.92 -40.41
C GLY A 543 12.66 -1.73 -40.19
N PRO A 544 11.74 -1.24 -39.34
CA PRO A 544 10.48 -1.93 -39.07
C PRO A 544 9.53 -1.93 -40.27
N VAL A 545 8.82 -3.04 -40.45
CA VAL A 545 7.92 -3.27 -41.59
C VAL A 545 6.64 -3.91 -41.08
N THR A 546 5.49 -3.43 -41.56
CA THR A 546 4.19 -4.08 -41.29
C THR A 546 3.61 -4.65 -42.57
N ILE A 547 3.32 -5.96 -42.55
CA ILE A 547 2.68 -6.73 -43.61
C ILE A 547 1.31 -7.17 -43.09
N ARG A 548 0.23 -6.65 -43.70
CA ARG A 548 -1.14 -7.02 -43.35
C ARG A 548 -1.64 -8.11 -44.27
N LEU A 549 -1.82 -9.33 -43.76
CA LEU A 549 -2.37 -10.44 -44.52
C LEU A 549 -3.87 -10.25 -44.79
N PRO A 550 -4.36 -10.59 -45.99
CA PRO A 550 -5.77 -10.47 -46.32
C PRO A 550 -6.61 -11.50 -45.53
N ALA A 551 -7.91 -11.26 -45.45
CA ALA A 551 -8.86 -12.30 -45.05
C ALA A 551 -9.00 -13.35 -46.17
N GLY A 552 -9.19 -14.61 -45.80
CA GLY A 552 -9.27 -15.77 -46.68
C GLY A 552 -8.16 -16.80 -46.45
N ARG A 553 -8.09 -17.80 -47.32
CA ARG A 553 -7.06 -18.86 -47.28
C ARG A 553 -5.80 -18.41 -48.00
N LEU A 554 -4.65 -18.58 -47.36
CA LEU A 554 -3.32 -18.41 -47.96
C LEU A 554 -2.64 -19.77 -48.01
N ASP A 555 -2.18 -20.22 -49.17
CA ASP A 555 -1.55 -21.53 -49.32
C ASP A 555 -0.03 -21.39 -49.25
N PHE A 556 0.62 -22.16 -48.36
CA PHE A 556 2.07 -22.16 -48.16
C PHE A 556 2.62 -23.49 -48.64
N GLU A 557 3.24 -23.50 -49.82
CA GLU A 557 3.99 -24.65 -50.34
C GLU A 557 5.44 -24.63 -49.86
N HIS A 558 5.96 -23.45 -49.52
CA HIS A 558 7.30 -23.22 -49.00
C HIS A 558 7.26 -22.56 -47.60
N PRO A 559 8.33 -22.69 -46.79
CA PRO A 559 8.42 -22.00 -45.52
C PRO A 559 8.62 -20.49 -45.72
N LEU A 560 8.03 -19.69 -44.82
CA LEU A 560 8.32 -18.26 -44.72
C LEU A 560 9.35 -18.04 -43.61
N VAL A 561 10.52 -17.51 -43.96
CA VAL A 561 11.66 -17.34 -43.06
C VAL A 561 12.02 -15.87 -42.86
N ILE A 562 11.86 -15.39 -41.62
CA ILE A 562 12.12 -14.02 -41.19
C ILE A 562 13.51 -13.95 -40.53
N ARG A 563 14.48 -13.35 -41.23
CA ARG A 563 15.88 -13.19 -40.77
C ARG A 563 16.27 -11.74 -40.45
N ARG A 564 15.28 -10.86 -40.31
CA ARG A 564 15.47 -9.42 -40.09
C ARG A 564 14.63 -8.92 -38.94
N ASP A 565 15.12 -7.88 -38.30
CA ASP A 565 14.45 -7.23 -37.18
C ASP A 565 13.17 -6.50 -37.64
N GLY A 566 12.23 -6.35 -36.71
CA GLY A 566 11.11 -5.40 -36.83
C GLY A 566 10.01 -5.78 -37.83
N VAL A 567 9.88 -7.07 -38.19
CA VAL A 567 8.78 -7.52 -39.07
C VAL A 567 7.52 -7.77 -38.26
N THR A 568 6.44 -7.09 -38.64
CA THR A 568 5.09 -7.34 -38.13
C THR A 568 4.25 -8.01 -39.22
N LEU A 569 3.84 -9.27 -38.98
CA LEU A 569 2.89 -10.00 -39.80
C LEU A 569 1.54 -10.02 -39.09
N LEU A 570 0.56 -9.34 -39.67
CA LEU A 570 -0.74 -9.09 -39.04
C LEU A 570 -1.88 -9.57 -39.93
N GLY A 571 -2.63 -10.57 -39.50
CA GLY A 571 -3.83 -11.01 -40.21
C GLY A 571 -5.07 -10.19 -39.87
N ALA A 572 -6.18 -10.52 -40.52
CA ALA A 572 -7.48 -9.92 -40.25
C ALA A 572 -8.15 -10.50 -39.00
N GLY A 573 -7.60 -11.53 -38.36
CA GLY A 573 -8.20 -12.27 -37.25
C GLY A 573 -7.98 -13.77 -37.45
N ALA A 574 -7.80 -14.53 -36.37
CA ALA A 574 -7.53 -15.97 -36.45
C ALA A 574 -8.68 -16.80 -37.07
N ASP A 575 -9.88 -16.24 -37.12
CA ASP A 575 -11.06 -16.78 -37.78
C ASP A 575 -11.19 -16.33 -39.25
N ARG A 576 -10.49 -15.26 -39.65
CA ARG A 576 -10.62 -14.61 -40.96
C ARG A 576 -9.43 -14.84 -41.88
N THR A 577 -8.21 -14.92 -41.36
CA THR A 577 -6.99 -15.20 -42.15
C THR A 577 -6.46 -16.57 -41.78
N ARG A 578 -6.41 -17.50 -42.74
CA ARG A 578 -5.96 -18.89 -42.51
C ARG A 578 -4.81 -19.25 -43.46
N ILE A 579 -3.63 -19.45 -42.90
CA ILE A 579 -2.46 -20.01 -43.58
C ILE A 579 -2.62 -21.54 -43.59
N VAL A 580 -2.70 -22.13 -44.77
CA VAL A 580 -2.80 -23.57 -44.99
C VAL A 580 -1.46 -24.07 -45.52
N SER A 581 -0.78 -24.89 -44.73
CA SER A 581 0.55 -25.39 -45.07
C SER A 581 0.49 -26.75 -45.76
N HIS A 582 1.26 -26.83 -46.86
CA HIS A 582 1.61 -28.05 -47.58
C HIS A 582 3.11 -28.37 -47.43
N VAL A 583 3.82 -27.63 -46.58
CA VAL A 583 5.24 -27.80 -46.32
C VAL A 583 5.47 -29.18 -45.70
N ARG A 584 6.54 -29.85 -46.14
CA ARG A 584 6.93 -31.19 -45.70
C ARG A 584 8.36 -31.21 -45.20
N ALA A 585 8.71 -32.24 -44.44
CA ALA A 585 10.10 -32.54 -44.13
C ALA A 585 10.93 -32.66 -45.44
N PRO A 586 12.19 -32.18 -45.48
CA PRO A 586 13.05 -31.85 -44.36
C PRO A 586 12.96 -30.40 -43.85
N GLU A 587 11.99 -29.60 -44.33
CA GLU A 587 11.81 -28.24 -43.82
C GLU A 587 11.50 -28.25 -42.32
N GLU A 588 11.98 -27.24 -41.60
CA GLU A 588 11.87 -27.22 -40.14
C GLU A 588 10.54 -26.63 -39.65
N ALA A 589 10.00 -25.62 -40.34
CA ALA A 589 8.80 -24.92 -39.91
C ALA A 589 8.07 -24.20 -41.05
N VAL A 590 6.77 -23.98 -40.90
CA VAL A 590 5.94 -23.18 -41.83
C VAL A 590 6.30 -21.69 -41.71
N LEU A 591 6.33 -21.16 -40.48
CA LEU A 591 6.78 -19.81 -40.17
C LEU A 591 8.03 -19.90 -39.28
N ARG A 592 9.17 -19.44 -39.77
CA ARG A 592 10.44 -19.48 -39.04
C ARG A 592 10.99 -18.08 -38.82
N VAL A 593 11.19 -17.70 -37.57
CA VAL A 593 11.92 -16.49 -37.19
C VAL A 593 13.29 -16.92 -36.69
N GLU A 594 14.33 -16.58 -37.43
CA GLU A 594 15.66 -17.15 -37.24
C GLU A 594 16.75 -16.07 -37.19
N GLY A 595 17.37 -15.94 -36.03
CA GLY A 595 18.68 -15.30 -35.86
C GLY A 595 19.83 -16.30 -35.97
N GLN A 596 21.02 -15.89 -35.53
CA GLN A 596 22.21 -16.73 -35.60
C GLN A 596 23.05 -16.62 -34.33
N PRO A 597 23.74 -17.72 -33.93
CA PRO A 597 24.79 -17.62 -32.93
C PRO A 597 25.92 -16.74 -33.47
N GLY A 598 26.47 -15.87 -32.64
CA GLY A 598 27.61 -15.02 -33.00
C GLY A 598 28.95 -15.67 -32.69
N LYS A 599 30.03 -14.90 -32.87
CA LYS A 599 31.40 -15.36 -32.57
C LYS A 599 31.62 -15.50 -31.06
N ARG A 600 32.47 -16.46 -30.68
CA ARG A 600 33.05 -16.53 -29.32
C ARG A 600 34.00 -15.36 -29.13
N VAL A 601 33.80 -14.60 -28.07
CA VAL A 601 34.65 -13.45 -27.70
C VAL A 601 35.84 -13.94 -26.88
N GLY A 602 35.62 -14.87 -25.95
CA GLY A 602 36.68 -15.44 -25.14
C GLY A 602 36.15 -16.42 -24.11
N TYR A 603 36.97 -16.67 -23.09
CA TYR A 603 36.58 -17.42 -21.91
C TYR A 603 36.42 -16.49 -20.72
N LEU A 604 35.51 -16.86 -19.84
CA LEU A 604 35.24 -16.12 -18.61
C LEU A 604 36.54 -15.99 -17.76
N ALA A 605 36.90 -14.77 -17.35
CA ALA A 605 38.17 -14.51 -16.65
C ALA A 605 38.12 -14.85 -15.15
N GLN A 606 36.94 -14.77 -14.54
CA GLN A 606 36.69 -15.06 -13.12
C GLN A 606 35.42 -15.90 -12.99
N PRO A 607 35.26 -16.77 -11.97
CA PRO A 607 34.02 -17.51 -11.79
C PRO A 607 32.81 -16.57 -11.69
N LEU A 608 31.67 -16.99 -12.23
CA LEU A 608 30.41 -16.24 -12.16
C LEU A 608 29.40 -17.10 -11.40
N GLY A 609 28.96 -16.62 -10.25
CA GLY A 609 27.91 -17.24 -9.44
C GLY A 609 26.51 -17.09 -10.07
N PRO A 610 25.52 -17.85 -9.58
CA PRO A 610 24.16 -17.83 -10.14
C PRO A 610 23.44 -16.49 -10.00
N ASP A 611 23.78 -15.71 -8.96
CA ASP A 611 23.20 -14.40 -8.66
C ASP A 611 24.06 -13.22 -9.17
N ASP A 612 25.25 -13.51 -9.70
CA ASP A 612 26.18 -12.49 -10.16
C ASP A 612 25.70 -11.85 -11.47
N THR A 613 25.97 -10.56 -11.61
CA THR A 613 25.61 -9.77 -12.79
C THR A 613 26.82 -9.11 -13.46
N LEU A 614 28.02 -9.31 -12.92
CA LEU A 614 29.25 -8.77 -13.52
C LEU A 614 30.11 -9.89 -14.07
N LEU A 615 30.07 -10.02 -15.40
CA LEU A 615 30.94 -10.90 -16.16
C LEU A 615 32.24 -10.18 -16.48
N ARG A 616 33.38 -10.86 -16.32
CA ARG A 616 34.68 -10.39 -16.84
C ARG A 616 35.17 -11.30 -17.95
N VAL A 617 35.48 -10.72 -19.09
CA VAL A 617 35.97 -11.45 -20.26
C VAL A 617 36.94 -10.56 -21.03
N PRO A 618 38.10 -11.08 -21.48
CA PRO A 618 38.95 -10.36 -22.41
C PRO A 618 38.15 -9.99 -23.67
N GLY A 619 38.10 -8.70 -23.99
CA GLY A 619 37.33 -8.21 -25.15
C GLY A 619 35.87 -7.89 -24.83
N ALA A 620 35.56 -7.53 -23.58
CA ALA A 620 34.23 -7.05 -23.17
C ALA A 620 33.68 -5.90 -24.04
N ALA A 621 34.56 -5.10 -24.65
CA ALA A 621 34.22 -4.06 -25.61
C ALA A 621 33.47 -4.56 -26.86
N ALA A 622 33.45 -5.87 -27.12
CA ALA A 622 32.64 -6.46 -28.19
C ALA A 622 31.12 -6.40 -27.91
N PHE A 623 30.70 -6.15 -26.67
CA PHE A 623 29.29 -6.12 -26.31
C PHE A 623 28.75 -4.70 -26.21
N GLU A 624 27.56 -4.49 -26.77
CA GLU A 624 26.84 -3.22 -26.67
C GLU A 624 25.65 -3.36 -25.70
N PRO A 625 25.28 -2.30 -24.97
CA PRO A 625 24.04 -2.28 -24.19
C PRO A 625 22.83 -2.71 -25.03
N GLY A 626 22.02 -3.61 -24.47
CA GLY A 626 20.85 -4.18 -25.13
C GLY A 626 21.12 -5.42 -26.00
N SER A 627 22.38 -5.73 -26.32
CA SER A 627 22.75 -6.97 -27.01
C SER A 627 22.64 -8.19 -26.09
N LEU A 628 22.62 -9.41 -26.66
CA LEU A 628 22.62 -10.65 -25.89
C LEU A 628 24.04 -11.23 -25.80
N VAL A 629 24.37 -11.73 -24.62
CA VAL A 629 25.53 -12.58 -24.37
C VAL A 629 25.07 -14.01 -24.10
N TRP A 630 25.71 -14.98 -24.75
CA TRP A 630 25.50 -16.40 -24.51
C TRP A 630 26.69 -16.98 -23.76
N LEU A 631 26.41 -17.57 -22.61
CA LEU A 631 27.36 -18.31 -21.80
C LEU A 631 27.06 -19.79 -21.95
N LYS A 632 28.10 -20.61 -22.16
CA LYS A 632 27.97 -22.06 -22.17
C LYS A 632 29.22 -22.76 -21.64
N GLU A 633 29.03 -23.86 -20.94
CA GLU A 633 30.10 -24.71 -20.42
C GLU A 633 29.74 -26.19 -20.59
N PRO A 634 30.62 -27.03 -21.18
CA PRO A 634 30.37 -28.47 -21.35
C PRO A 634 30.05 -29.12 -20.01
N ASN A 635 29.15 -30.11 -19.94
CA ASN A 635 28.82 -30.76 -18.68
C ASN A 635 29.99 -31.61 -18.18
N ASP A 636 30.18 -31.68 -16.86
CA ASP A 636 31.14 -32.59 -16.24
C ASP A 636 30.47 -33.45 -15.16
N ASP A 637 31.17 -34.52 -14.79
CA ASP A 637 30.73 -35.46 -13.76
C ASP A 637 30.37 -34.80 -12.44
N ARG A 638 31.06 -33.70 -12.07
CA ARG A 638 30.78 -32.98 -10.83
C ARG A 638 29.41 -32.32 -10.89
N PHE A 639 29.12 -31.62 -11.98
CA PHE A 639 27.83 -30.97 -12.18
C PHE A 639 26.69 -31.98 -12.34
N LEU A 640 26.89 -33.06 -13.10
CA LEU A 640 25.85 -34.06 -13.31
C LEU A 640 25.48 -34.81 -12.01
N ARG A 641 26.47 -35.09 -11.15
CA ARG A 641 26.20 -35.57 -9.77
C ARG A 641 25.48 -34.54 -8.91
N GLN A 642 25.85 -33.26 -9.04
CA GLN A 642 25.21 -32.19 -8.26
C GLN A 642 23.72 -32.05 -8.58
N ILE A 643 23.31 -32.26 -9.83
CA ILE A 643 21.91 -32.19 -10.25
C ILE A 643 21.16 -33.53 -10.11
N GLY A 644 21.78 -34.54 -9.49
CA GLY A 644 21.13 -35.82 -9.19
C GLY A 644 21.00 -36.78 -10.37
N SER A 645 21.70 -36.53 -11.50
CA SER A 645 21.60 -37.41 -12.67
C SER A 645 22.27 -38.77 -12.40
N ARG A 646 21.50 -39.87 -12.50
CA ARG A 646 21.98 -41.23 -12.26
C ARG A 646 22.31 -41.99 -13.54
N THR A 647 21.53 -41.77 -14.59
CA THR A 647 21.66 -42.53 -15.85
C THR A 647 22.19 -41.68 -16.99
N TRP A 648 21.76 -40.42 -17.07
CA TRP A 648 22.20 -39.52 -18.13
C TRP A 648 23.57 -38.93 -17.77
N ASN A 649 24.62 -39.35 -18.48
CA ASN A 649 25.98 -38.84 -18.30
C ASN A 649 26.61 -38.44 -19.64
N ARG A 650 26.24 -37.27 -20.16
CA ARG A 650 26.76 -36.76 -21.43
C ARG A 650 27.30 -35.34 -21.29
N GLU A 651 28.40 -35.09 -21.99
CA GLU A 651 29.02 -33.76 -22.09
C GLU A 651 28.10 -32.74 -22.81
N TYR A 652 27.33 -33.23 -23.79
CA TYR A 652 26.39 -32.44 -24.60
C TYR A 652 25.00 -33.09 -24.68
N PRO A 653 23.93 -32.31 -24.91
CA PRO A 653 23.88 -30.84 -25.03
C PRO A 653 24.31 -30.09 -23.75
N TYR A 654 24.75 -28.84 -23.93
CA TYR A 654 25.12 -27.95 -22.83
C TYR A 654 23.93 -27.76 -21.87
N LEU A 655 24.11 -28.03 -20.59
CA LEU A 655 23.10 -27.76 -19.56
C LEU A 655 23.45 -26.51 -18.75
N ARG A 656 24.75 -26.28 -18.56
CA ARG A 656 25.27 -25.02 -18.01
C ARG A 656 25.34 -24.00 -19.14
N GLN A 657 24.24 -23.29 -19.35
CA GLN A 657 24.19 -22.18 -20.27
C GLN A 657 23.18 -21.11 -19.85
N ALA A 658 23.41 -19.89 -20.31
CA ALA A 658 22.52 -18.75 -20.09
C ALA A 658 22.58 -17.81 -21.28
N LEU A 659 21.44 -17.26 -21.68
CA LEU A 659 21.32 -16.18 -22.66
C LEU A 659 20.77 -14.95 -21.94
N VAL A 660 21.56 -13.87 -21.86
CA VAL A 660 21.24 -12.72 -21.01
C VAL A 660 21.51 -11.42 -21.76
N GLN A 661 20.68 -10.40 -21.51
CA GLN A 661 20.88 -9.07 -22.05
C GLN A 661 22.03 -8.33 -21.34
N VAL A 662 22.83 -7.61 -22.11
CA VAL A 662 23.89 -6.73 -21.63
C VAL A 662 23.28 -5.40 -21.20
N ALA A 663 23.50 -5.00 -19.94
CA ALA A 663 23.06 -3.72 -19.41
C ALA A 663 24.07 -2.60 -19.72
N SER A 664 25.36 -2.86 -19.48
CA SER A 664 26.44 -1.90 -19.77
C SER A 664 27.79 -2.61 -19.91
N THR A 665 28.77 -1.92 -20.46
CA THR A 665 30.16 -2.37 -20.55
C THR A 665 31.10 -1.31 -19.96
N GLU A 666 32.06 -1.75 -19.14
CA GLU A 666 33.05 -0.89 -18.47
C GLU A 666 34.39 -1.63 -18.42
N GLY A 667 35.38 -1.16 -19.20
CA GLY A 667 36.68 -1.84 -19.32
C GLY A 667 36.51 -3.30 -19.78
N GLU A 668 37.08 -4.25 -19.02
CA GLU A 668 36.95 -5.70 -19.25
C GLU A 668 35.70 -6.32 -18.56
N GLY A 669 34.76 -5.48 -18.10
CA GLY A 669 33.52 -5.90 -17.45
C GLY A 669 32.30 -5.74 -18.36
N VAL A 670 31.47 -6.77 -18.44
CA VAL A 670 30.12 -6.74 -19.01
C VAL A 670 29.12 -6.89 -17.88
N ARG A 671 28.32 -5.86 -17.63
CA ARG A 671 27.23 -5.91 -16.67
C ARG A 671 25.99 -6.50 -17.35
N LEU A 672 25.46 -7.57 -16.78
CA LEU A 672 24.24 -8.25 -17.23
C LEU A 672 23.01 -7.54 -16.66
N ALA A 673 21.92 -7.52 -17.43
CA ALA A 673 20.64 -6.94 -17.01
C ALA A 673 19.95 -7.75 -15.90
N ALA A 674 20.31 -9.01 -15.75
CA ALA A 674 19.80 -9.89 -14.71
C ALA A 674 20.77 -11.05 -14.44
N PRO A 675 20.61 -11.79 -13.32
CA PRO A 675 21.43 -12.96 -13.03
C PRO A 675 21.21 -14.12 -14.01
N THR A 676 22.19 -15.01 -14.08
CA THR A 676 22.20 -16.19 -14.96
C THR A 676 21.45 -17.39 -14.38
N GLY A 677 21.32 -17.49 -13.05
CA GLY A 677 20.72 -18.64 -12.35
C GLY A 677 21.60 -19.90 -12.33
N VAL A 678 22.78 -19.84 -12.95
CA VAL A 678 23.73 -20.97 -13.08
C VAL A 678 25.13 -20.50 -12.77
N ARG A 679 25.89 -21.35 -12.07
CA ARG A 679 27.31 -21.12 -11.82
C ARG A 679 28.16 -21.49 -13.03
N PHE A 680 29.12 -20.65 -13.35
CA PHE A 680 30.07 -20.79 -14.46
C PHE A 680 31.51 -20.70 -13.95
N ASP A 681 32.38 -21.57 -14.47
CA ASP A 681 33.79 -21.62 -14.06
C ASP A 681 34.67 -20.76 -14.98
N ALA A 682 35.64 -20.08 -14.36
CA ALA A 682 36.65 -19.32 -15.10
C ALA A 682 37.45 -20.23 -16.03
N ARG A 683 37.84 -19.69 -17.20
CA ARG A 683 38.66 -20.35 -18.24
C ARG A 683 38.03 -21.58 -18.90
N ARG A 684 36.84 -22.02 -18.47
CA ARG A 684 36.08 -23.13 -19.06
C ARG A 684 34.81 -22.66 -19.75
N THR A 685 34.12 -21.68 -19.17
CA THR A 685 32.91 -21.10 -19.76
C THR A 685 33.25 -20.25 -20.98
N GLU A 686 32.65 -20.59 -22.11
CA GLU A 686 32.71 -19.78 -23.33
C GLU A 686 31.74 -18.60 -23.23
N VAL A 687 32.20 -17.43 -23.68
CA VAL A 687 31.40 -16.20 -23.78
C VAL A 687 31.24 -15.83 -25.24
N LEU A 688 30.01 -15.85 -25.75
CA LEU A 688 29.69 -15.64 -27.17
C LEU A 688 28.74 -14.46 -27.35
N GLN A 689 28.90 -13.75 -28.47
CA GLN A 689 27.88 -12.84 -28.97
C GLN A 689 26.72 -13.65 -29.58
N VAL A 690 25.53 -13.04 -29.63
CA VAL A 690 24.40 -13.55 -30.39
C VAL A 690 23.92 -12.47 -31.34
N ARG A 691 23.51 -12.87 -32.54
CA ARG A 691 22.84 -12.00 -33.52
C ARG A 691 21.37 -12.42 -33.59
N PRO A 692 20.55 -12.04 -32.59
CA PRO A 692 19.17 -12.44 -32.58
C PRO A 692 18.38 -11.66 -33.62
N VAL A 693 17.30 -12.25 -34.13
CA VAL A 693 16.24 -11.47 -34.78
C VAL A 693 15.38 -10.83 -33.70
N ARG A 694 15.17 -9.51 -33.78
CA ARG A 694 14.51 -8.70 -32.76
C ARG A 694 13.17 -8.14 -33.18
N GLY A 695 12.25 -8.02 -32.22
CA GLY A 695 11.04 -7.20 -32.38
C GLY A 695 10.11 -7.67 -33.51
N VAL A 696 10.07 -8.97 -33.77
CA VAL A 696 9.10 -9.56 -34.71
C VAL A 696 7.75 -9.72 -34.01
N ARG A 697 6.66 -9.41 -34.72
CA ARG A 697 5.30 -9.62 -34.24
C ARG A 697 4.52 -10.48 -35.22
N LEU A 698 3.94 -11.56 -34.73
CA LEU A 698 3.03 -12.45 -35.46
C LEU A 698 1.66 -12.37 -34.79
N ALA A 699 0.64 -11.86 -35.47
CA ALA A 699 -0.67 -11.66 -34.84
C ALA A 699 -1.88 -11.85 -35.76
N ASP A 700 -3.00 -12.28 -35.15
CA ASP A 700 -4.33 -12.25 -35.75
C ASP A 700 -4.50 -13.12 -37.02
N PHE A 701 -3.98 -14.36 -37.02
CA PHE A 701 -4.21 -15.34 -38.09
C PHE A 701 -4.19 -16.77 -37.56
N ALA A 702 -4.62 -17.73 -38.38
CA ALA A 702 -4.48 -19.15 -38.12
C ALA A 702 -3.43 -19.81 -39.01
N VAL A 703 -2.75 -20.85 -38.51
CA VAL A 703 -1.85 -21.74 -39.27
C VAL A 703 -2.38 -23.16 -39.14
N GLU A 704 -2.53 -23.87 -40.26
CA GLU A 704 -2.98 -25.25 -40.27
C GLU A 704 -2.13 -26.12 -41.20
N GLN A 705 -1.64 -27.25 -40.69
CA GLN A 705 -0.94 -28.24 -41.51
C GLN A 705 -1.92 -29.29 -42.02
N LEU A 706 -1.92 -29.51 -43.33
CA LEU A 706 -2.69 -30.59 -43.94
C LEU A 706 -1.87 -31.89 -43.99
N ALA A 707 -2.54 -33.01 -43.76
CA ALA A 707 -2.02 -34.36 -44.00
C ALA A 707 -3.05 -35.14 -44.84
N PRO A 708 -2.95 -35.08 -46.18
CA PRO A 708 -3.87 -35.79 -47.06
C PRO A 708 -3.95 -37.29 -46.72
N GLY A 709 -5.16 -37.84 -46.73
CA GLY A 709 -5.41 -39.26 -46.43
C GLY A 709 -5.41 -39.64 -44.94
N HIS A 710 -5.23 -38.68 -44.04
CA HIS A 710 -5.22 -38.91 -42.59
C HIS A 710 -6.35 -38.14 -41.89
N ASP A 711 -6.90 -38.72 -40.82
CA ASP A 711 -7.90 -38.08 -39.96
C ASP A 711 -7.28 -37.70 -38.61
N ILE A 712 -7.22 -36.40 -38.31
CA ILE A 712 -6.66 -35.92 -37.05
C ILE A 712 -7.48 -36.37 -35.84
N ALA A 713 -8.80 -36.59 -36.00
CA ALA A 713 -9.66 -37.03 -34.92
C ALA A 713 -9.24 -38.42 -34.43
N ALA A 714 -8.92 -39.33 -35.35
CA ALA A 714 -8.39 -40.66 -35.04
C ALA A 714 -7.01 -40.61 -34.36
N LEU A 715 -6.22 -39.56 -34.61
CA LEU A 715 -4.86 -39.41 -34.09
C LEU A 715 -4.76 -38.53 -32.84
N ARG A 716 -5.89 -38.03 -32.31
CA ARG A 716 -5.89 -37.03 -31.21
C ARG A 716 -5.10 -37.47 -29.97
N HIS A 717 -5.17 -38.76 -29.61
CA HIS A 717 -4.48 -39.35 -28.46
C HIS A 717 -3.46 -40.44 -28.86
N VAL A 718 -3.03 -40.47 -30.13
CA VAL A 718 -2.01 -41.40 -30.61
C VAL A 718 -0.63 -40.74 -30.44
N TYR A 719 0.20 -41.28 -29.54
CA TYR A 719 1.52 -40.73 -29.20
C TYR A 719 2.64 -41.35 -30.05
N GLU A 720 2.44 -41.32 -31.37
CA GLU A 720 3.35 -41.83 -32.40
C GLU A 720 3.63 -40.73 -33.43
N ASN A 721 4.67 -40.90 -34.25
CA ASN A 721 4.92 -40.03 -35.40
C ASN A 721 4.13 -40.57 -36.59
N ALA A 722 2.82 -40.30 -36.60
CA ALA A 722 1.88 -40.91 -37.53
C ALA A 722 2.03 -40.40 -38.98
N VAL A 723 2.56 -39.20 -39.17
CA VAL A 723 2.73 -38.57 -40.49
C VAL A 723 4.14 -37.94 -40.60
N PRO A 724 5.23 -38.75 -40.61
CA PRO A 724 6.59 -38.23 -40.50
C PRO A 724 7.00 -37.24 -41.59
N ASP A 725 6.42 -37.36 -42.79
CA ASP A 725 6.62 -36.45 -43.91
C ASP A 725 6.03 -35.05 -43.65
N ALA A 726 5.01 -34.93 -42.78
CA ALA A 726 4.46 -33.66 -42.33
C ALA A 726 5.11 -33.15 -41.03
N ALA A 727 6.26 -33.69 -40.59
CA ALA A 727 6.89 -33.34 -39.30
C ALA A 727 7.58 -31.95 -39.29
N VAL A 728 6.82 -30.90 -39.57
CA VAL A 728 7.24 -29.49 -39.62
C VAL A 728 6.60 -28.70 -38.49
N ASP A 729 7.32 -27.76 -37.88
CA ASP A 729 6.75 -26.90 -36.84
C ASP A 729 5.83 -25.84 -37.46
N ALA A 730 4.71 -25.50 -36.83
CA ALA A 730 3.87 -24.44 -37.39
C ALA A 730 4.55 -23.07 -37.25
N ILE A 731 5.10 -22.78 -36.07
CA ILE A 731 5.88 -21.57 -35.81
C ILE A 731 7.16 -21.96 -35.06
N SER A 732 8.31 -21.52 -35.58
CA SER A 732 9.62 -21.71 -34.95
C SER A 732 10.30 -20.37 -34.66
N LEU A 733 10.68 -20.16 -33.41
CA LEU A 733 11.47 -19.04 -32.94
C LEU A 733 12.84 -19.57 -32.54
N MET A 734 13.87 -19.23 -33.30
CA MET A 734 15.23 -19.69 -33.09
C MET A 734 16.18 -18.49 -33.04
N TRP A 735 16.97 -18.35 -31.96
CA TRP A 735 17.86 -17.19 -31.79
C TRP A 735 17.12 -15.87 -31.91
N THR A 736 16.07 -15.67 -31.12
CA THR A 736 15.24 -14.47 -31.19
C THR A 736 15.27 -13.67 -29.89
N GLN A 737 14.98 -12.37 -30.00
CA GLN A 737 14.86 -11.46 -28.87
C GLN A 737 13.57 -10.65 -28.98
N ASP A 738 12.79 -10.60 -27.90
CA ASP A 738 11.61 -9.72 -27.80
C ASP A 738 10.57 -9.95 -28.93
N VAL A 739 10.34 -11.22 -29.28
CA VAL A 739 9.33 -11.62 -30.30
C VAL A 739 7.96 -11.80 -29.65
N LEU A 740 6.92 -11.26 -30.28
CA LEU A 740 5.53 -11.35 -29.85
C LEU A 740 4.71 -12.24 -30.80
N VAL A 741 4.08 -13.28 -30.25
CA VAL A 741 3.06 -14.09 -30.94
C VAL A 741 1.73 -13.88 -30.21
N GLU A 742 0.73 -13.30 -30.89
CA GLU A 742 -0.48 -12.82 -30.22
C GLU A 742 -1.76 -13.14 -31.00
N ARG A 743 -2.76 -13.75 -30.36
CA ARG A 743 -4.05 -14.10 -30.99
C ARG A 743 -3.87 -14.93 -32.28
N VAL A 744 -2.94 -15.88 -32.24
CA VAL A 744 -2.71 -16.84 -33.33
C VAL A 744 -3.34 -18.19 -32.98
N ALA A 745 -4.01 -18.81 -33.94
CA ALA A 745 -4.54 -20.16 -33.80
C ALA A 745 -3.70 -21.16 -34.62
N VAL A 746 -3.09 -22.14 -33.98
CA VAL A 746 -2.40 -23.23 -34.67
C VAL A 746 -3.27 -24.47 -34.61
N ARG A 747 -3.59 -25.03 -35.78
CA ARG A 747 -4.45 -26.21 -35.94
C ARG A 747 -3.66 -27.34 -36.57
N ASN A 748 -3.79 -28.53 -36.01
CA ASN A 748 -3.24 -29.77 -36.55
C ASN A 748 -1.76 -29.63 -36.92
N ALA A 749 -0.92 -29.09 -36.04
CA ALA A 749 0.48 -28.81 -36.37
C ALA A 749 1.20 -30.06 -36.91
N GLY A 750 2.16 -29.88 -37.83
CA GLY A 750 2.95 -30.99 -38.34
C GLY A 750 3.71 -31.73 -37.24
N ARG A 751 4.52 -30.99 -36.46
CA ARG A 751 5.28 -31.47 -35.30
C ARG A 751 5.02 -30.62 -34.06
N HIS A 752 5.61 -29.42 -33.95
CA HIS A 752 5.33 -28.51 -32.84
C HIS A 752 4.37 -27.40 -33.28
N PRO A 753 3.28 -27.11 -32.54
CA PRO A 753 2.49 -25.91 -32.83
C PRO A 753 3.30 -24.62 -32.62
N LEU A 754 4.20 -24.61 -31.63
CA LEU A 754 5.13 -23.51 -31.40
C LEU A 754 6.40 -24.06 -30.78
N SER A 755 7.54 -23.79 -31.43
CA SER A 755 8.88 -24.14 -30.97
C SER A 755 9.68 -22.89 -30.68
N ILE A 756 10.20 -22.76 -29.47
CA ILE A 756 10.99 -21.63 -29.00
C ILE A 756 12.33 -22.17 -28.52
N GLU A 757 13.39 -21.79 -29.20
CA GLU A 757 14.73 -22.34 -28.98
C GLU A 757 15.81 -21.25 -29.00
N GLN A 758 16.67 -21.25 -27.97
CA GLN A 758 17.76 -20.27 -27.86
C GLN A 758 17.29 -18.81 -27.96
N SER A 759 16.13 -18.50 -27.35
CA SER A 759 15.52 -17.18 -27.43
C SER A 759 15.40 -16.48 -26.08
N HIS A 760 15.33 -15.16 -26.09
CA HIS A 760 15.24 -14.32 -24.90
C HIS A 760 14.03 -13.37 -24.98
N GLY A 761 13.24 -13.27 -23.91
CA GLY A 761 12.19 -12.24 -23.80
C GLY A 761 11.00 -12.40 -24.77
N PHE A 762 10.74 -13.62 -25.27
CA PHE A 762 9.57 -13.88 -26.11
C PHE A 762 8.25 -13.70 -25.33
N ALA A 763 7.17 -13.36 -26.02
CA ALA A 763 5.83 -13.26 -25.44
C ALA A 763 4.80 -13.97 -26.33
N VAL A 764 4.05 -14.91 -25.76
CA VAL A 764 2.96 -15.64 -26.42
C VAL A 764 1.66 -15.31 -25.69
N ARG A 765 0.69 -14.70 -26.37
CA ARG A 765 -0.53 -14.15 -25.74
C ARG A 765 -1.79 -14.58 -26.47
N GLY A 766 -2.78 -15.11 -25.75
CA GLY A 766 -4.11 -15.35 -26.33
C GLY A 766 -4.13 -16.32 -27.51
N CYS A 767 -3.18 -17.27 -27.57
CA CYS A 767 -3.06 -18.21 -28.69
C CYS A 767 -3.83 -19.50 -28.41
N VAL A 768 -4.29 -20.15 -29.47
CA VAL A 768 -4.97 -21.46 -29.41
C VAL A 768 -4.10 -22.48 -30.14
N LEU A 769 -3.61 -23.50 -29.44
CA LEU A 769 -2.76 -24.56 -29.99
C LEU A 769 -3.54 -25.88 -29.92
N ASP A 770 -4.00 -26.35 -31.08
CA ASP A 770 -4.98 -27.43 -31.17
C ASP A 770 -4.54 -28.51 -32.16
N GLY A 771 -4.05 -29.63 -31.64
CA GLY A 771 -3.71 -30.80 -32.44
C GLY A 771 -2.28 -30.80 -33.00
N ALA A 772 -1.71 -31.99 -33.13
CA ALA A 772 -0.48 -32.24 -33.88
C ALA A 772 -0.50 -33.63 -34.54
N TRP A 773 -0.01 -33.75 -35.77
CA TRP A 773 0.07 -35.00 -36.52
C TRP A 773 1.12 -35.97 -35.95
N ASN A 774 2.27 -35.43 -35.54
CA ASN A 774 3.37 -36.22 -34.98
C ASN A 774 3.55 -35.94 -33.49
N LYS A 775 3.44 -36.97 -32.66
CA LYS A 775 3.53 -36.91 -31.19
C LYS A 775 4.46 -37.99 -30.60
N GLY A 776 5.20 -38.70 -31.43
CA GLY A 776 5.99 -39.87 -31.04
C GLY A 776 7.40 -39.56 -30.57
N ASP A 777 8.25 -40.58 -30.63
CA ASP A 777 9.65 -40.53 -30.22
C ASP A 777 10.45 -39.44 -30.96
N GLY A 778 11.51 -38.95 -30.32
CA GLY A 778 12.27 -37.79 -30.78
C GLY A 778 11.77 -36.45 -30.23
N GLY A 779 10.66 -36.46 -29.49
CA GLY A 779 10.13 -35.30 -28.77
C GLY A 779 9.24 -34.41 -29.62
N SER A 780 8.25 -35.01 -30.29
CA SER A 780 7.28 -34.32 -31.16
C SER A 780 6.00 -33.92 -30.42
N GLY A 781 5.26 -32.93 -30.94
CA GLY A 781 3.94 -32.57 -30.43
C GLY A 781 3.96 -31.62 -29.23
N TYR A 782 4.96 -30.76 -29.11
CA TYR A 782 5.09 -29.87 -27.93
C TYR A 782 4.77 -28.41 -28.25
N LEU A 783 4.17 -27.70 -27.28
CA LEU A 783 4.54 -26.29 -27.07
C LEU A 783 5.94 -26.33 -26.45
N ARG A 784 6.97 -26.11 -27.26
CA ARG A 784 8.35 -26.40 -26.91
C ARG A 784 9.08 -25.14 -26.48
N ILE A 785 9.55 -25.09 -25.24
CA ILE A 785 10.42 -24.02 -24.72
C ILE A 785 11.75 -24.65 -24.31
N ALA A 786 12.74 -24.56 -25.20
CA ALA A 786 14.06 -25.17 -25.02
C ALA A 786 15.16 -24.11 -24.99
N ARG A 787 16.09 -24.18 -24.02
CA ARG A 787 17.24 -23.24 -23.94
C ARG A 787 16.84 -21.78 -24.09
N SER A 788 15.66 -21.42 -23.59
CA SER A 788 15.06 -20.10 -23.80
C SER A 788 14.74 -19.46 -22.46
N TYR A 789 14.88 -18.15 -22.39
CA TYR A 789 15.02 -17.43 -21.13
C TYR A 789 14.09 -16.24 -21.05
N ARG A 790 13.51 -16.04 -19.86
CA ARG A 790 12.76 -14.83 -19.50
C ARG A 790 11.58 -14.52 -20.44
N GLY A 791 11.00 -15.54 -21.07
CA GLY A 791 9.80 -15.39 -21.89
C GLY A 791 8.50 -15.59 -21.13
N THR A 792 7.39 -15.23 -21.76
CA THR A 792 6.04 -15.37 -21.21
C THR A 792 5.11 -16.13 -22.14
N VAL A 793 4.25 -16.97 -21.56
CA VAL A 793 3.08 -17.57 -22.23
C VAL A 793 1.87 -17.26 -21.37
N GLU A 794 0.89 -16.56 -21.93
CA GLU A 794 -0.23 -15.99 -21.18
C GLU A 794 -1.56 -16.15 -21.91
N GLY A 795 -2.60 -16.57 -21.19
CA GLY A 795 -3.97 -16.59 -21.71
C GLY A 795 -4.17 -17.54 -22.90
N CYS A 796 -3.38 -18.61 -22.99
CA CYS A 796 -3.41 -19.53 -24.14
C CYS A 796 -4.26 -20.78 -23.85
N GLU A 797 -4.82 -21.37 -24.90
CA GLU A 797 -5.51 -22.65 -24.87
C GLU A 797 -4.68 -23.72 -25.57
N VAL A 798 -4.44 -24.87 -24.93
CA VAL A 798 -3.57 -25.93 -25.46
C VAL A 798 -4.22 -27.30 -25.36
N ARG A 799 -4.45 -27.97 -26.49
CA ARG A 799 -5.08 -29.29 -26.55
C ARG A 799 -4.62 -30.13 -27.75
N GLY A 800 -4.88 -31.44 -27.71
CA GLY A 800 -4.62 -32.35 -28.84
C GLY A 800 -3.15 -32.54 -29.23
N ILE A 801 -2.22 -31.98 -28.44
CA ILE A 801 -0.77 -32.15 -28.59
C ILE A 801 -0.25 -33.14 -27.54
N ARG A 802 1.07 -33.30 -27.43
CA ARG A 802 1.72 -34.16 -26.44
C ARG A 802 2.02 -33.42 -25.13
N HIS A 803 2.85 -32.37 -25.10
CA HIS A 803 3.24 -31.70 -23.86
C HIS A 803 3.32 -30.17 -24.01
N ILE A 804 3.08 -29.42 -22.93
CA ILE A 804 3.71 -28.10 -22.76
C ILE A 804 5.07 -28.35 -22.12
N ALA A 805 6.16 -28.23 -22.88
CA ALA A 805 7.49 -28.70 -22.46
C ALA A 805 8.46 -27.55 -22.15
N LEU A 806 8.94 -27.49 -20.90
CA LEU A 806 10.09 -26.67 -20.48
C LEU A 806 11.32 -27.59 -20.39
N GLN A 807 12.35 -27.33 -21.19
CA GLN A 807 13.48 -28.27 -21.31
C GLN A 807 14.82 -27.62 -21.63
N TRP A 808 15.89 -28.39 -21.43
CA TRP A 808 17.26 -28.05 -21.86
C TRP A 808 17.67 -26.63 -21.44
N SER A 809 17.91 -26.39 -20.14
CA SER A 809 18.34 -25.10 -19.59
C SER A 809 17.36 -23.94 -19.76
N SER A 810 16.12 -24.19 -20.17
CA SER A 810 15.11 -23.12 -20.20
C SER A 810 14.90 -22.57 -18.79
N ALA A 811 14.93 -21.25 -18.65
CA ALA A 811 14.93 -20.64 -17.33
C ALA A 811 14.27 -19.28 -17.23
N PHE A 812 13.75 -18.98 -16.04
CA PHE A 812 13.07 -17.71 -15.73
C PHE A 812 11.86 -17.42 -16.62
N ASN A 813 11.28 -18.44 -17.27
CA ASN A 813 10.08 -18.28 -18.07
C ASN A 813 8.83 -18.28 -17.19
N GLN A 814 7.78 -17.59 -17.64
CA GLN A 814 6.51 -17.49 -16.93
C GLN A 814 5.36 -17.99 -17.81
N LEU A 815 4.68 -19.05 -17.35
CA LEU A 815 3.50 -19.61 -17.98
C LEU A 815 2.31 -19.32 -17.07
N ARG A 816 1.34 -18.52 -17.53
CA ARG A 816 0.19 -18.13 -16.70
C ARG A 816 -1.13 -18.10 -17.45
N ASP A 817 -2.23 -18.29 -16.72
CA ASP A 817 -3.59 -18.18 -17.26
C ASP A 817 -3.83 -19.13 -18.45
N ILE A 818 -3.27 -20.34 -18.40
CA ILE A 818 -3.37 -21.33 -19.47
C ILE A 818 -4.55 -22.27 -19.21
N ALA A 819 -5.39 -22.51 -20.21
CA ALA A 819 -6.35 -23.61 -20.20
C ALA A 819 -5.80 -24.77 -21.04
N THR A 820 -5.71 -25.97 -20.47
CA THR A 820 -5.03 -27.06 -21.18
C THR A 820 -5.64 -28.45 -20.95
N GLU A 821 -5.68 -29.24 -22.02
CA GLU A 821 -6.00 -30.67 -22.02
C GLU A 821 -4.73 -31.55 -21.97
N VAL A 822 -3.53 -30.97 -21.85
CA VAL A 822 -2.25 -31.69 -21.78
C VAL A 822 -1.45 -31.27 -20.54
N ASP A 823 -0.44 -32.05 -20.19
CA ASP A 823 0.41 -31.77 -19.05
C ASP A 823 1.36 -30.58 -19.25
N VAL A 824 1.74 -29.96 -18.14
CA VAL A 824 2.95 -29.12 -18.07
C VAL A 824 4.12 -30.01 -17.67
N ASN A 825 5.05 -30.18 -18.59
CA ASN A 825 6.16 -31.11 -18.50
C ASN A 825 7.49 -30.38 -18.31
N PHE A 826 8.07 -30.48 -17.12
CA PHE A 826 9.48 -30.17 -16.91
C PHE A 826 10.30 -31.34 -17.43
N HIS A 827 10.65 -31.25 -18.71
CA HIS A 827 11.17 -32.36 -19.51
C HIS A 827 12.68 -32.57 -19.30
N GLY A 828 13.23 -32.03 -18.22
CA GLY A 828 14.61 -32.23 -17.81
C GLY A 828 15.59 -31.36 -18.59
N GLY A 829 16.86 -31.73 -18.47
CA GLY A 829 17.95 -30.97 -19.05
C GLY A 829 18.26 -29.70 -18.25
N PHE A 830 18.14 -29.76 -16.92
CA PHE A 830 18.43 -28.62 -16.03
C PHE A 830 17.60 -27.36 -16.33
N SER A 831 16.30 -27.51 -16.68
CA SER A 831 15.39 -26.36 -16.70
C SER A 831 15.26 -25.80 -15.28
N HIS A 832 15.25 -24.49 -15.06
CA HIS A 832 15.29 -23.93 -13.69
C HIS A 832 14.62 -22.56 -13.57
N HIS A 833 14.17 -22.22 -12.37
CA HIS A 833 13.58 -20.91 -12.07
C HIS A 833 12.37 -20.53 -12.95
N ASN A 834 11.69 -21.51 -13.57
CA ASN A 834 10.47 -21.25 -14.33
C ASN A 834 9.26 -21.20 -13.40
N THR A 835 8.28 -20.36 -13.73
CA THR A 835 7.05 -20.20 -12.95
C THR A 835 5.85 -20.59 -13.80
N VAL A 836 5.02 -21.48 -13.28
CA VAL A 836 3.75 -21.89 -13.87
C VAL A 836 2.65 -21.52 -12.87
N SER A 837 1.68 -20.69 -13.26
CA SER A 837 0.63 -20.21 -12.35
C SER A 837 -0.73 -20.14 -13.02
N ASN A 838 -1.80 -20.30 -12.23
CA ASN A 838 -3.19 -20.19 -12.70
C ASN A 838 -3.51 -21.02 -13.96
N VAL A 839 -3.07 -22.28 -13.98
CA VAL A 839 -3.35 -23.22 -15.07
C VAL A 839 -4.65 -23.98 -14.78
N ARG A 840 -5.57 -24.00 -15.75
CA ARG A 840 -6.80 -24.80 -15.71
C ARG A 840 -6.57 -26.10 -16.49
N PHE A 841 -6.34 -27.18 -15.75
CA PHE A 841 -6.17 -28.50 -16.31
C PHE A 841 -7.52 -29.18 -16.56
N ALA A 842 -7.71 -29.67 -17.79
CA ALA A 842 -8.83 -30.50 -18.23
C ALA A 842 -8.28 -31.76 -18.94
N ILE A 843 -7.37 -32.46 -18.26
CA ILE A 843 -6.66 -33.63 -18.81
C ILE A 843 -7.66 -34.77 -19.09
N PRO A 844 -7.80 -35.24 -20.35
CA PRO A 844 -8.67 -36.34 -20.67
C PRO A 844 -8.05 -37.69 -20.24
N PRO A 845 -8.85 -38.72 -19.92
CA PRO A 845 -8.33 -40.04 -19.49
C PRO A 845 -7.40 -40.72 -20.50
N ALA A 846 -7.53 -40.40 -21.79
CA ALA A 846 -6.67 -40.93 -22.85
C ALA A 846 -5.28 -40.27 -22.89
N HIS A 847 -5.06 -39.18 -22.15
CA HIS A 847 -3.74 -38.56 -22.02
C HIS A 847 -2.94 -39.26 -20.92
N HIS A 848 -1.77 -39.81 -21.28
CA HIS A 848 -1.01 -40.70 -20.40
C HIS A 848 -0.36 -40.00 -19.19
N TRP A 849 -0.21 -38.67 -19.22
CA TRP A 849 0.50 -37.90 -18.20
C TRP A 849 -0.45 -37.12 -17.29
N GLY A 850 -0.08 -37.01 -16.02
CA GLY A 850 -0.81 -36.19 -15.06
C GLY A 850 -0.59 -34.69 -15.31
N PRO A 851 -1.33 -33.80 -14.62
CA PRO A 851 -1.30 -32.35 -14.88
C PRO A 851 0.08 -31.70 -14.91
N VAL A 852 0.99 -32.17 -14.04
CA VAL A 852 2.38 -31.71 -13.97
C VAL A 852 3.29 -32.92 -13.92
N PHE A 853 4.33 -32.91 -14.76
CA PHE A 853 5.37 -33.94 -14.78
C PHE A 853 6.74 -33.31 -14.57
N THR A 854 7.59 -33.97 -13.78
CA THR A 854 8.99 -33.60 -13.56
C THR A 854 9.90 -34.79 -13.90
N THR A 855 11.05 -34.50 -14.50
CA THR A 855 11.95 -35.57 -14.99
C THR A 855 12.64 -36.30 -13.83
N PRO A 856 12.54 -37.64 -13.75
CA PRO A 856 13.20 -38.42 -12.69
C PRO A 856 14.73 -38.46 -12.79
N ASP A 857 15.39 -38.65 -11.64
CA ASP A 857 16.85 -38.82 -11.49
C ASP A 857 17.49 -39.89 -12.39
N ASP A 858 16.74 -40.94 -12.72
CA ASP A 858 17.21 -42.10 -13.48
C ASP A 858 16.77 -42.11 -14.95
N ALA A 859 16.15 -41.02 -15.43
CA ALA A 859 15.73 -40.87 -16.81
C ALA A 859 16.90 -41.03 -17.81
N ARG A 860 16.64 -41.74 -18.91
CA ARG A 860 17.64 -41.99 -19.98
C ARG A 860 17.67 -40.90 -21.05
N TRP A 861 16.58 -40.16 -21.20
CA TRP A 861 16.39 -39.19 -22.28
C TRP A 861 16.93 -37.79 -21.93
N ALA A 862 16.85 -37.39 -20.67
CA ALA A 862 17.34 -36.12 -20.16
C ALA A 862 17.73 -36.27 -18.67
N PRO A 863 18.67 -35.45 -18.16
CA PRO A 863 18.94 -35.38 -16.73
C PRO A 863 17.83 -34.59 -16.01
N PRO A 864 17.79 -34.60 -14.66
CA PRO A 864 16.79 -33.87 -13.89
C PRO A 864 16.76 -32.37 -14.15
N ASP A 865 15.64 -31.76 -13.77
CA ASP A 865 15.47 -30.32 -13.73
C ASP A 865 16.31 -29.67 -12.62
N GLY A 866 16.64 -28.40 -12.82
CA GLY A 866 17.34 -27.57 -11.84
C GLY A 866 16.38 -26.94 -10.81
N PRO A 867 16.94 -26.17 -9.86
CA PRO A 867 16.16 -25.58 -8.77
C PRO A 867 15.22 -24.45 -9.23
N GLY A 868 14.28 -24.07 -8.38
CA GLY A 868 13.47 -22.86 -8.56
C GLY A 868 12.31 -22.97 -9.56
N ASN A 869 12.12 -24.13 -10.21
CA ASN A 869 10.87 -24.37 -10.94
C ASN A 869 9.71 -24.47 -9.94
N VAL A 870 8.65 -23.69 -10.17
CA VAL A 870 7.49 -23.64 -9.28
C VAL A 870 6.20 -23.74 -10.06
N VAL A 871 5.24 -24.50 -9.52
CA VAL A 871 3.86 -24.55 -9.98
C VAL A 871 2.96 -24.03 -8.86
N LEU A 872 2.24 -22.95 -9.14
CA LEU A 872 1.41 -22.22 -8.18
C LEU A 872 -0.07 -22.45 -8.51
N ASN A 873 -0.83 -22.86 -7.49
CA ASN A 873 -2.29 -22.95 -7.59
C ASN A 873 -2.94 -21.55 -7.54
N ALA A 874 -4.24 -21.45 -7.83
CA ALA A 874 -5.02 -20.20 -7.82
C ALA A 874 -5.04 -19.42 -6.47
N ALA A 875 -4.40 -19.96 -5.42
CA ALA A 875 -4.22 -19.33 -4.11
C ALA A 875 -2.74 -18.94 -3.83
N GLY A 876 -1.86 -18.96 -4.84
CA GLY A 876 -0.44 -18.62 -4.70
C GLY A 876 0.39 -19.60 -3.87
N THR A 877 -0.18 -20.74 -3.48
CA THR A 877 0.51 -21.80 -2.72
C THR A 877 1.14 -22.81 -3.68
N THR A 878 2.33 -23.31 -3.33
CA THR A 878 3.02 -24.36 -4.09
C THR A 878 2.12 -25.59 -4.17
N ALA A 879 1.73 -26.01 -5.37
CA ALA A 879 1.10 -27.30 -5.56
C ALA A 879 2.09 -28.38 -5.12
N SER A 880 1.74 -29.19 -4.13
CA SER A 880 2.54 -30.37 -3.73
C SER A 880 2.79 -31.22 -4.98
N THR A 881 4.03 -31.35 -5.40
CA THR A 881 4.44 -32.39 -6.35
C THR A 881 4.06 -33.72 -5.73
N ALA A 882 3.04 -34.41 -6.26
CA ALA A 882 2.80 -35.80 -5.88
C ALA A 882 4.10 -36.58 -6.14
N PRO A 883 4.51 -37.49 -5.24
CA PRO A 883 5.69 -38.31 -5.48
C PRO A 883 5.49 -39.09 -6.78
N PRO A 884 6.58 -39.43 -7.50
CA PRO A 884 6.50 -40.12 -8.77
C PRO A 884 5.66 -41.39 -8.60
N VAL A 885 4.53 -41.47 -9.30
CA VAL A 885 3.85 -42.75 -9.50
C VAL A 885 4.85 -43.62 -10.22
N ARG A 886 5.37 -44.65 -9.53
CA ARG A 886 6.19 -45.69 -10.15
C ARG A 886 5.43 -46.20 -11.37
N ALA A 887 5.92 -45.87 -12.56
CA ALA A 887 5.53 -46.57 -13.76
C ALA A 887 5.85 -48.04 -13.51
N ALA A 888 4.82 -48.87 -13.38
CA ALA A 888 4.97 -50.30 -13.29
C ALA A 888 5.74 -50.75 -14.53
N SER A 889 6.92 -51.33 -14.32
CA SER A 889 7.64 -52.06 -15.36
C SER A 889 6.71 -53.13 -15.93
N ARG A 890 6.16 -52.90 -17.12
CA ARG A 890 5.71 -53.98 -17.98
C ARG A 890 6.78 -54.16 -19.03
N SER A 891 7.57 -55.21 -18.82
CA SER A 891 8.31 -55.90 -19.85
C SER A 891 7.41 -56.11 -21.09
N ARG A 892 7.80 -55.52 -22.21
CA ARG A 892 7.85 -56.16 -23.53
C ARG A 892 8.62 -55.27 -24.50
#